data_AF-A0A503ABP7-F1
#
_entry.id   AF-A0A503ABP7-F1
#
_cell.length_a   1.000
_cell.length_b   1.000
_cell.length_c   1.000
_cell.angle_alpha   90.00
_cell.angle_beta   90.00
_cell.angle_gamma   90.00
#
_symmetry.space_group_name_H-M   'P 1'
#
loop_
_entity.id
_entity.type
_entity.pdbx_description
1 polymer ?
#
loop_
_entity_poly.entity_id
_entity_poly.type
_entity_poly.pdbx_seq_one_letter_code
_entity_poly.pdbx_strand_id
1 'polypeptide(L)'
;MMSSDTLASLRSRYLPDQMIGEIMSKRWVDNAIPFTALALTVLVMGSIIPDFLSLSSLSDLARQFAEFGLVVLALTVVMISGGIDLSVASVFSLAVLFSLIGVNVYELPVPAVLAGILVMGMICGAINGVLIGYLRLRAFLTTLVSLIIFRSLYEIVFVRMSTSIMSGFSMSDLWVFIGEGTVLGVPVSLVITLIIALAWHLVLSRMRPGWRLTAVGGARRSAFNAGIDVRFMVFLTYVASSTMCALAGFLFAARLGSTGSDTGVGLEVQALTAAVLGGTAIGGGRGSVAKAIIGSLLVLMLTNGLINLGISGPINSTILGAILLLAVFVDMRWQKHRHRILAKVYVSPAYLSLPPSPQVDAPGSPYVLNDRLRSVEIIGLGAIEGPEDVILDRDDNLYCGTRHGDIVRFFGPDHKRSEVFAHIGGHPLGMAFDKIGNLLVCIGGMGLFQVAPDKTVTKLTDETNRSWFSVVDDSRLRLADDVDVAPDGRIYFSEATIRYEQEDWATDALESRASGRIICYDPRTGKTHTEIPKLVFANGVAMCADGQSFMFAESWTCSISRYYFDGPKKGKVEKVISNLPGYPDNINRSSDGNYWLALLGMRGPALDLALRMPGFRKRMARRVAPDQWLYPNINTGCVVKFNEKGEILDNLWDLGGLNHPMITSMREHRGWLYLGGVSNNRIGRYRLPDADPNWCAQDAYWGARS
;
A
#
# COMPACT_ATOMS: atom_id res chain seq x y z
N MET A 1 26.30 -31.13 2.20
CA MET A 1 26.00 -29.78 1.67
C MET A 1 24.99 -29.80 0.52
N MET A 2 25.07 -30.67 -0.49
CA MET A 2 24.05 -30.71 -1.57
C MET A 2 22.59 -30.92 -1.10
N SER A 3 22.35 -31.71 -0.05
CA SER A 3 20.99 -31.94 0.48
C SER A 3 20.38 -30.70 1.16
N SER A 4 21.19 -29.88 1.86
CA SER A 4 20.71 -28.65 2.51
C SER A 4 20.37 -27.56 1.51
N ASP A 5 21.16 -27.44 0.44
CA ASP A 5 20.98 -26.43 -0.60
C ASP A 5 19.74 -26.76 -1.46
N THR A 6 19.53 -28.05 -1.74
CA THR A 6 18.34 -28.52 -2.45
C THR A 6 17.08 -28.27 -1.63
N LEU A 7 17.09 -28.58 -0.33
CA LEU A 7 15.98 -28.30 0.57
C LEU A 7 15.71 -26.79 0.71
N ALA A 8 16.75 -25.96 0.83
CA ALA A 8 16.61 -24.51 0.91
C ALA A 8 16.03 -23.90 -0.37
N SER A 9 16.47 -24.38 -1.53
CA SER A 9 15.94 -24.02 -2.84
C SER A 9 14.46 -24.39 -2.98
N LEU A 10 14.12 -25.66 -2.72
CA LEU A 10 12.73 -26.15 -2.74
C LEU A 10 11.84 -25.35 -1.78
N ARG A 11 12.32 -25.10 -0.56
CA ARG A 11 11.63 -24.29 0.44
C ARG A 11 11.33 -22.88 -0.08
N SER A 12 12.33 -22.21 -0.65
CA SER A 12 12.17 -20.84 -1.16
C SER A 12 11.23 -20.75 -2.37
N ARG A 13 11.15 -21.81 -3.17
CA ARG A 13 10.33 -21.90 -4.37
C ARG A 13 8.86 -22.23 -4.06
N TYR A 14 8.61 -23.11 -3.09
CA TYR A 14 7.27 -23.64 -2.82
C TYR A 14 6.57 -23.08 -1.58
N LEU A 15 7.30 -22.52 -0.60
CA LEU A 15 6.61 -21.88 0.53
C LEU A 15 6.07 -20.51 0.13
N PRO A 16 4.79 -20.24 0.41
CA PRO A 16 4.15 -18.97 0.14
C PRO A 16 4.52 -17.89 1.17
N ASP A 17 5.75 -17.90 1.70
CA ASP A 17 6.23 -16.91 2.69
C ASP A 17 5.99 -15.48 2.18
N GLN A 18 6.22 -15.25 0.88
CA GLN A 18 5.93 -13.97 0.20
C GLN A 18 4.43 -13.65 0.23
N MET A 19 3.57 -14.58 -0.22
CA MET A 19 2.12 -14.36 -0.23
C MET A 19 1.57 -14.10 1.17
N ILE A 20 2.08 -14.79 2.19
CA ILE A 20 1.69 -14.54 3.59
C ILE A 20 2.08 -13.12 3.98
N GLY A 21 3.30 -12.67 3.69
CA GLY A 21 3.74 -11.30 3.93
C GLY A 21 2.88 -10.26 3.22
N GLU A 22 2.56 -10.52 1.95
CA GLU A 22 1.69 -9.67 1.13
C GLU A 22 0.25 -9.62 1.66
N ILE A 23 -0.34 -10.75 2.04
CA ILE A 23 -1.67 -10.81 2.65
C ILE A 23 -1.65 -10.02 3.95
N MET A 24 -0.71 -10.30 4.85
CA MET A 24 -0.61 -9.62 6.14
C MET A 24 -0.44 -8.11 6.00
N SER A 25 0.22 -7.64 4.93
CA SER A 25 0.38 -6.22 4.64
C SER A 25 -0.94 -5.50 4.39
N LYS A 26 -1.99 -6.21 3.94
CA LYS A 26 -3.28 -5.63 3.61
C LYS A 26 -4.04 -5.16 4.86
N ARG A 27 -4.73 -4.03 4.72
CA ARG A 27 -5.53 -3.42 5.79
C ARG A 27 -6.73 -4.28 6.23
N TRP A 28 -7.28 -5.11 5.34
CA TRP A 28 -8.44 -5.95 5.68
C TRP A 28 -8.07 -7.12 6.62
N VAL A 29 -6.80 -7.51 6.69
CA VAL A 29 -6.34 -8.53 7.66
C VAL A 29 -6.53 -8.07 9.10
N ASP A 30 -6.68 -6.76 9.33
CA ASP A 30 -7.03 -6.24 10.65
C ASP A 30 -8.40 -6.73 11.15
N ASN A 31 -9.27 -7.23 10.26
CA ASN A 31 -10.55 -7.84 10.63
C ASN A 31 -10.46 -9.37 10.85
N ALA A 32 -9.31 -9.99 10.59
CA ALA A 32 -9.17 -11.45 10.63
C ALA A 32 -9.47 -12.01 12.03
N ILE A 33 -8.95 -11.38 13.09
CA ILE A 33 -9.17 -11.85 14.47
C ILE A 33 -10.66 -11.75 14.86
N PRO A 34 -11.32 -10.58 14.77
CA PRO A 34 -12.76 -10.49 15.09
C PRO A 34 -13.62 -11.44 14.25
N PHE A 35 -13.28 -11.61 12.97
CA PHE A 35 -13.99 -12.53 12.09
C PHE A 35 -13.82 -13.99 12.52
N THR A 36 -12.59 -14.42 12.86
CA THR A 36 -12.36 -15.78 13.38
C THR A 36 -13.07 -16.02 14.71
N ALA A 37 -13.14 -15.02 15.59
CA ALA A 37 -13.89 -15.12 16.84
C ALA A 37 -15.39 -15.23 16.60
N LEU A 38 -15.95 -14.46 15.65
CA LEU A 38 -17.34 -14.59 15.23
C LEU A 38 -17.63 -15.98 14.65
N ALA A 39 -16.79 -16.46 13.73
CA ALA A 39 -16.95 -17.79 13.12
C ALA A 39 -16.90 -18.91 14.18
N LEU A 40 -15.97 -18.82 15.13
CA LEU A 40 -15.88 -19.76 16.25
C LEU A 40 -17.14 -19.70 17.13
N THR A 41 -17.65 -18.51 17.39
CA THR A 41 -18.89 -18.32 18.17
C THR A 41 -20.07 -18.98 17.47
N VAL A 42 -20.22 -18.79 16.15
CA VAL A 42 -21.27 -19.43 15.35
C VAL A 42 -21.14 -20.96 15.41
N LEU A 43 -19.93 -21.49 15.24
CA LEU A 43 -19.68 -22.94 15.28
C LEU A 43 -19.99 -23.54 16.65
N VAL A 44 -19.50 -22.92 17.73
CA VAL A 44 -19.71 -23.42 19.09
C VAL A 44 -21.19 -23.34 19.47
N MET A 45 -21.81 -22.17 19.33
CA MET A 45 -23.22 -21.99 19.71
C MET A 45 -24.16 -22.82 18.83
N GLY A 46 -23.88 -22.90 17.52
CA GLY A 46 -24.65 -23.75 16.61
C GLY A 46 -24.52 -25.25 16.88
N SER A 47 -23.45 -25.69 17.56
CA SER A 47 -23.28 -27.09 17.95
C SER A 47 -23.95 -27.46 19.28
N ILE A 48 -24.17 -26.47 20.16
CA ILE A 48 -24.72 -26.69 21.51
C ILE A 48 -26.22 -26.39 21.55
N ILE A 49 -26.67 -25.34 20.86
CA ILE A 49 -28.04 -24.82 20.95
C ILE A 49 -28.86 -25.39 19.78
N PRO A 50 -29.92 -26.18 20.05
CA PRO A 50 -30.85 -26.64 19.02
C PRO A 50 -31.50 -25.46 18.30
N ASP A 51 -31.73 -25.59 16.99
CA ASP A 51 -32.40 -24.57 16.16
C ASP A 51 -31.76 -23.16 16.18
N PHE A 52 -30.49 -23.07 16.58
CA PHE A 52 -29.73 -21.81 16.63
C PHE A 52 -29.68 -21.09 15.27
N LEU A 53 -29.58 -21.84 14.18
CA LEU A 53 -29.55 -21.32 12.80
C LEU A 53 -30.88 -21.52 12.05
N SER A 54 -31.98 -21.75 12.77
CA SER A 54 -33.31 -21.80 12.16
C SER A 54 -33.71 -20.45 11.57
N LEU A 55 -34.61 -20.45 10.57
CA LEU A 55 -35.06 -19.21 9.91
C LEU A 55 -35.73 -18.23 10.89
N SER A 56 -36.45 -18.72 11.89
CA SER A 56 -37.04 -17.90 12.96
C SER A 56 -35.96 -17.25 13.82
N SER A 57 -35.01 -18.05 14.34
CA SER A 57 -33.89 -17.55 15.14
C SER A 57 -33.05 -16.51 14.37
N LEU A 58 -32.80 -16.74 13.09
CA LEU A 58 -32.08 -15.78 12.23
C LEU A 58 -32.88 -14.50 11.97
N SER A 59 -34.20 -14.59 11.80
CA SER A 59 -35.08 -13.43 11.65
C SER A 59 -35.11 -12.57 12.91
N ASP A 60 -35.22 -13.20 14.09
CA ASP A 60 -35.21 -12.50 15.38
C ASP A 60 -33.84 -11.87 15.66
N LEU A 61 -32.75 -12.62 15.40
CA LEU A 61 -31.39 -12.10 15.49
C LEU A 61 -31.18 -10.91 14.55
N ALA A 62 -31.70 -10.97 13.32
CA ALA A 62 -31.61 -9.90 12.35
C ALA A 62 -32.29 -8.61 12.84
N ARG A 63 -33.46 -8.71 13.47
CA ARG A 63 -34.17 -7.54 14.04
C ARG A 63 -33.40 -6.94 15.21
N GLN A 64 -32.92 -7.77 16.13
CA GLN A 64 -32.12 -7.30 17.27
C GLN A 64 -30.78 -6.70 16.82
N PHE A 65 -30.14 -7.31 15.83
CA PHE A 65 -28.91 -6.79 15.21
C PHE A 65 -29.17 -5.45 14.52
N ALA A 66 -30.31 -5.25 13.88
CA ALA A 66 -30.64 -3.98 13.26
C ALA A 66 -30.62 -2.81 14.26
N GLU A 67 -31.17 -3.04 15.45
CA GLU A 67 -31.24 -2.07 16.55
C GLU A 67 -29.87 -1.88 17.21
N PHE A 68 -29.27 -2.97 17.69
CA PHE A 68 -27.99 -2.94 18.39
C PHE A 68 -26.84 -2.51 17.47
N GLY A 69 -26.80 -3.03 16.25
CA GLY A 69 -25.79 -2.72 15.25
C GLY A 69 -25.78 -1.25 14.82
N LEU A 70 -26.93 -0.57 14.80
CA LEU A 70 -26.99 0.89 14.59
C LEU A 70 -26.34 1.65 15.75
N VAL A 71 -26.58 1.24 17.00
CA VAL A 71 -25.96 1.86 18.19
C VAL A 71 -24.44 1.63 18.19
N VAL A 72 -23.98 0.43 17.84
CA VAL A 72 -22.55 0.14 17.73
C VAL A 72 -21.90 0.95 16.60
N LEU A 73 -22.58 1.08 15.46
CA LEU A 73 -22.11 1.90 14.34
C LEU A 73 -22.03 3.38 14.74
N ALA A 74 -23.04 3.88 15.45
CA ALA A 74 -23.09 5.23 16.01
C ALA A 74 -21.89 5.51 16.92
N LEU A 75 -21.58 4.58 17.83
CA LEU A 75 -20.43 4.70 18.72
C LEU A 75 -19.10 4.56 17.97
N THR A 76 -19.04 3.69 16.97
CA THR A 76 -17.87 3.51 16.11
C THR A 76 -17.48 4.82 15.41
N VAL A 77 -18.45 5.59 14.91
CA VAL A 77 -18.18 6.91 14.29
C VAL A 77 -17.51 7.87 15.27
N VAL A 78 -17.97 7.92 16.53
CA VAL A 78 -17.37 8.76 17.58
C VAL A 78 -15.97 8.26 17.94
N MET A 79 -15.80 6.94 18.08
CA MET A 79 -14.50 6.33 18.38
C MET A 79 -13.46 6.60 17.30
N ILE A 80 -13.84 6.61 16.02
CA ILE A 80 -12.91 6.95 14.93
C ILE A 80 -12.36 8.38 15.11
N SER A 81 -13.12 9.33 15.68
CA SER A 81 -12.63 10.69 15.99
C SER A 81 -11.69 10.78 17.20
N GLY A 82 -11.48 9.66 17.91
CA GLY A 82 -10.79 9.61 19.21
C GLY A 82 -11.66 10.11 20.37
N GLY A 83 -12.99 10.07 20.22
CA GLY A 83 -13.95 10.35 21.29
C GLY A 83 -14.57 9.07 21.86
N ILE A 84 -15.36 9.23 22.93
CA ILE A 84 -16.25 8.19 23.47
C ILE A 84 -17.60 8.87 23.70
N ASP A 85 -18.69 8.16 23.39
CA ASP A 85 -20.05 8.59 23.72
C ASP A 85 -20.77 7.53 24.55
N LEU A 86 -20.83 7.76 25.86
CA LEU A 86 -21.60 6.89 26.76
C LEU A 86 -23.10 7.20 26.71
N SER A 87 -23.50 8.38 26.24
CA SER A 87 -24.92 8.79 26.25
C SER A 87 -25.78 8.05 25.24
N VAL A 88 -25.18 7.28 24.33
CA VAL A 88 -25.85 6.46 23.30
C VAL A 88 -27.01 5.63 23.85
N ALA A 89 -26.86 5.06 25.05
CA ALA A 89 -27.90 4.29 25.73
C ALA A 89 -29.09 5.15 26.16
N SER A 90 -28.81 6.29 26.79
CA SER A 90 -29.85 7.21 27.25
C SER A 90 -30.60 7.90 26.09
N VAL A 91 -29.91 8.22 25.00
CA VAL A 91 -30.53 8.76 23.77
C VAL A 91 -31.42 7.70 23.13
N PHE A 92 -30.96 6.45 23.08
CA PHE A 92 -31.78 5.31 22.65
C PHE A 92 -33.05 5.18 23.49
N SER A 93 -32.96 5.18 24.83
CA SER A 93 -34.13 5.09 25.73
C SER A 93 -35.11 6.26 25.52
N LEU A 94 -34.60 7.49 25.40
CA LEU A 94 -35.42 8.68 25.10
C LEU A 94 -36.15 8.54 23.77
N ALA A 95 -35.51 7.97 22.74
CA ALA A 95 -36.14 7.77 21.45
C ALA A 95 -37.21 6.68 21.48
N VAL A 96 -37.00 5.60 22.25
CA VAL A 96 -38.05 4.60 22.50
C VAL A 96 -39.27 5.27 23.12
N LEU A 97 -39.07 6.05 24.19
CA LEU A 97 -40.15 6.73 24.90
C LEU A 97 -40.88 7.75 24.03
N PHE A 98 -40.13 8.58 23.29
CA PHE A 98 -40.69 9.57 22.38
C PHE A 98 -41.53 8.90 21.28
N SER A 99 -41.05 7.79 20.73
CA SER A 99 -41.76 7.05 19.68
C SER A 99 -43.08 6.50 20.18
N LEU A 100 -43.08 5.85 21.35
CA LEU A 100 -44.28 5.26 21.95
C LEU A 100 -45.28 6.33 22.40
N ILE A 101 -44.83 7.45 22.96
CA ILE A 101 -45.72 8.57 23.31
C ILE A 101 -46.34 9.16 22.04
N GLY A 102 -45.54 9.42 21.01
CA GLY A 102 -46.02 10.01 19.76
C GLY A 102 -47.07 9.13 19.07
N VAL A 103 -46.82 7.82 19.01
CA VAL A 103 -47.66 6.87 18.28
C VAL A 103 -48.84 6.35 19.12
N ASN A 104 -48.63 5.94 20.37
CA ASN A 104 -49.66 5.29 21.19
C ASN A 104 -50.51 6.29 21.99
N VAL A 105 -49.97 7.45 22.36
CA VAL A 105 -50.68 8.41 23.24
C VAL A 105 -51.26 9.56 22.43
N TYR A 106 -50.47 10.17 21.54
CA TYR A 106 -50.90 11.30 20.72
C TYR A 106 -51.38 10.90 19.32
N GLU A 107 -51.32 9.62 18.97
CA GLU A 107 -51.77 9.07 17.67
C GLU A 107 -51.22 9.82 16.45
N LEU A 108 -49.99 10.34 16.56
CA LEU A 108 -49.36 11.10 15.49
C LEU A 108 -49.00 10.19 14.31
N PRO A 109 -49.07 10.68 13.06
CA PRO A 109 -48.60 9.94 11.90
C PRO A 109 -47.14 9.51 12.05
N VAL A 110 -46.83 8.26 11.70
CA VAL A 110 -45.48 7.67 11.83
C VAL A 110 -44.37 8.55 11.23
N PRO A 111 -44.53 9.20 10.05
CA PRO A 111 -43.51 10.10 9.52
C PRO A 111 -43.23 11.34 10.40
N ALA A 112 -44.25 11.86 11.09
CA ALA A 112 -44.10 12.99 12.00
C ALA A 112 -43.33 12.59 13.26
N VAL A 113 -43.61 11.40 13.79
CA VAL A 113 -42.84 10.81 14.90
C VAL A 113 -41.40 10.58 14.49
N LEU A 114 -41.17 9.99 13.31
CA LEU A 114 -39.83 9.78 12.75
C LEU A 114 -39.05 11.10 12.60
N ALA A 115 -39.69 12.16 12.11
CA ALA A 115 -39.05 13.47 12.04
C ALA A 115 -38.70 14.00 13.45
N GLY A 116 -39.63 13.88 14.40
CA GLY A 116 -39.45 14.32 15.78
C GLY A 116 -38.29 13.62 16.50
N ILE A 117 -38.17 12.30 16.36
CA ILE A 117 -37.04 11.57 16.98
C ILE A 117 -35.70 11.97 16.38
N LEU A 118 -35.64 12.27 15.07
CA LEU A 118 -34.38 12.62 14.40
C LEU A 118 -33.93 13.99 14.88
N VAL A 119 -34.87 14.93 15.03
CA VAL A 119 -34.59 16.24 15.64
C VAL A 119 -34.14 16.08 17.09
N MET A 120 -34.83 15.28 17.88
CA MET A 120 -34.44 15.03 19.28
C MET A 120 -33.04 14.42 19.39
N GLY A 121 -32.72 13.41 18.56
CA GLY A 121 -31.37 12.84 18.47
C GLY A 121 -30.32 13.86 18.04
N MET A 122 -30.62 14.71 17.05
CA MET A 122 -29.73 15.80 16.63
C MET A 122 -29.47 16.80 17.76
N ILE A 123 -30.49 17.15 18.56
CA ILE A 123 -30.34 18.06 19.70
C ILE A 123 -29.44 17.43 20.78
N CYS A 124 -29.72 16.18 21.18
CA CYS A 124 -28.89 15.47 22.16
C CYS A 124 -27.42 15.39 21.70
N GLY A 125 -27.19 15.04 20.43
CA GLY A 125 -25.85 14.98 19.86
C GLY A 125 -25.20 16.35 19.70
N ALA A 126 -25.98 17.40 19.43
CA ALA A 126 -25.47 18.77 19.34
C ALA A 126 -25.00 19.29 20.71
N ILE A 127 -25.72 18.96 21.79
CA ILE A 127 -25.30 19.28 23.17
C ILE A 127 -23.90 18.70 23.43
N ASN A 128 -23.73 17.40 23.21
CA ASN A 128 -22.42 16.74 23.39
C ASN A 128 -21.37 17.25 22.40
N GLY A 129 -21.75 17.47 21.15
CA GLY A 129 -20.88 18.00 20.11
C GLY A 129 -20.35 19.39 20.42
N VAL A 130 -21.18 20.28 21.00
CA VAL A 130 -20.75 21.64 21.40
C VAL A 130 -19.81 21.55 22.60
N LEU A 131 -20.19 20.79 23.62
CA LEU A 131 -19.39 20.62 24.83
C LEU A 131 -18.00 20.03 24.53
N ILE A 132 -17.91 19.07 23.61
CA ILE A 132 -16.67 18.35 23.33
C ILE A 132 -15.90 18.98 22.18
N GLY A 133 -16.57 19.34 21.08
CA GLY A 133 -15.94 19.89 19.88
C GLY A 133 -15.52 21.36 20.03
N TYR A 134 -16.38 22.20 20.60
CA TYR A 134 -16.14 23.64 20.73
C TYR A 134 -15.58 24.04 22.09
N LEU A 135 -16.19 23.55 23.17
CA LEU A 135 -15.75 23.86 24.55
C LEU A 135 -14.60 22.98 25.02
N ARG A 136 -14.19 21.98 24.21
CA ARG A 136 -13.02 21.12 24.43
C ARG A 136 -13.04 20.38 25.78
N LEU A 137 -14.24 20.04 26.26
CA LEU A 137 -14.38 19.20 27.46
C LEU A 137 -13.92 17.77 27.18
N ARG A 138 -13.57 17.04 28.25
CA ARG A 138 -13.14 15.65 28.15
C ARG A 138 -14.33 14.74 27.82
N ALA A 139 -14.33 14.17 26.62
CA ALA A 139 -15.42 13.37 26.07
C ALA A 139 -16.02 12.31 27.02
N PHE A 140 -15.17 11.52 27.70
CA PHE A 140 -15.64 10.48 28.62
C PHE A 140 -16.48 11.05 29.77
N LEU A 141 -15.99 12.09 30.45
CA LEU A 141 -16.69 12.72 31.57
C LEU A 141 -17.95 13.45 31.10
N THR A 142 -17.85 14.18 29.99
CA THR A 142 -18.99 14.92 29.43
C THR A 142 -20.12 13.97 29.05
N THR A 143 -19.82 12.87 28.36
CA THR A 143 -20.85 11.94 27.90
C THR A 143 -21.42 11.08 29.02
N LEU A 144 -20.64 10.81 30.08
CA LEU A 144 -21.14 10.22 31.33
C LEU A 144 -22.17 11.13 32.01
N VAL A 145 -21.89 12.44 32.10
CA VAL A 145 -22.84 13.41 32.67
C VAL A 145 -24.10 13.51 31.81
N SER A 146 -23.96 13.59 30.49
CA SER A 146 -25.13 13.62 29.60
C SER A 146 -25.94 12.32 29.66
N LEU A 147 -25.28 11.16 29.83
CA LEU A 147 -25.95 9.87 30.06
C LEU A 147 -26.89 10.00 31.25
N ILE A 148 -26.38 10.48 32.39
CA ILE A 148 -27.15 10.62 33.63
C ILE A 148 -28.34 11.57 33.40
N ILE A 149 -28.11 12.74 32.80
CA ILE A 149 -29.17 13.75 32.57
C ILE A 149 -30.27 13.19 31.66
N PHE A 150 -29.90 12.65 30.50
CA PHE A 150 -30.85 12.11 29.53
C PHE A 150 -31.58 10.89 30.09
N ARG A 151 -30.89 10.07 30.88
CA ARG A 151 -31.49 8.93 31.56
C ARG A 151 -32.51 9.37 32.62
N SER A 152 -32.18 10.37 33.43
CA SER A 152 -33.13 10.92 34.41
C SER A 152 -34.35 11.53 33.72
N LEU A 153 -34.19 12.21 32.57
CA LEU A 153 -35.31 12.71 31.78
C LEU A 153 -36.22 11.58 31.29
N TYR A 154 -35.63 10.48 30.79
CA TYR A 154 -36.38 9.28 30.42
C TYR A 154 -37.21 8.76 31.60
N GLU A 155 -36.60 8.58 32.78
CA GLU A 155 -37.28 8.01 33.95
C GLU A 155 -38.41 8.92 34.48
N ILE A 156 -38.19 10.24 34.53
CA ILE A 156 -39.21 11.22 34.95
C ILE A 156 -40.44 11.15 34.05
N VAL A 157 -40.23 11.12 32.72
CA VAL A 157 -41.33 11.10 31.75
C VAL A 157 -41.98 9.71 31.71
N PHE A 158 -41.19 8.64 31.77
CA PHE A 158 -41.68 7.26 31.77
C PHE A 158 -42.65 7.01 32.95
N VAL A 159 -42.30 7.41 34.17
CA VAL A 159 -43.17 7.23 35.34
C VAL A 159 -44.52 7.94 35.18
N ARG A 160 -44.55 9.08 34.48
CA ARG A 160 -45.80 9.83 34.22
C ARG A 160 -46.64 9.23 33.11
N MET A 161 -46.00 8.62 32.11
CA MET A 161 -46.65 8.23 30.86
C MET A 161 -46.80 6.73 30.66
N SER A 162 -46.21 5.89 31.52
CA SER A 162 -46.21 4.43 31.38
C SER A 162 -47.63 3.84 31.26
N THR A 163 -48.57 4.27 32.10
CA THR A 163 -49.97 3.81 32.02
C THR A 163 -50.64 4.22 30.70
N SER A 164 -50.40 5.43 30.22
CA SER A 164 -50.94 5.92 28.94
C SER A 164 -50.32 5.17 27.76
N ILE A 165 -49.02 4.90 27.79
CA ILE A 165 -48.32 4.14 26.75
C ILE A 165 -48.82 2.69 26.68
N MET A 166 -49.07 2.06 27.83
CA MET A 166 -49.54 0.67 27.91
C MET A 166 -51.02 0.53 27.54
N SER A 167 -51.82 1.58 27.68
CA SER A 167 -53.25 1.57 27.34
C SER A 167 -53.53 1.97 25.88
N GLY A 168 -52.62 2.72 25.26
CA GLY A 168 -52.70 3.06 23.83
C GLY A 168 -52.06 1.98 22.95
N PHE A 169 -52.75 1.58 21.88
CA PHE A 169 -52.22 0.66 20.87
C PHE A 169 -52.41 1.25 19.47
N SER A 170 -51.31 1.36 18.72
CA SER A 170 -51.36 1.86 17.35
C SER A 170 -51.92 0.82 16.39
N MET A 171 -52.91 1.21 15.59
CA MET A 171 -53.43 0.42 14.47
C MET A 171 -52.82 0.85 13.12
N SER A 172 -51.73 1.63 13.12
CA SER A 172 -51.12 2.11 11.89
C SER A 172 -50.36 0.99 11.17
N ASP A 173 -50.79 0.64 9.95
CA ASP A 173 -50.13 -0.35 9.08
C ASP A 173 -48.63 -0.06 8.89
N LEU A 174 -48.26 1.22 8.75
CA LEU A 174 -46.86 1.63 8.59
C LEU A 174 -46.01 1.36 9.85
N TRP A 175 -46.59 1.48 11.05
CA TRP A 175 -45.90 1.23 12.31
C TRP A 175 -45.61 -0.26 12.48
N VAL A 176 -46.64 -1.09 12.23
CA VAL A 176 -46.53 -2.56 12.23
C VAL A 176 -45.56 -3.03 11.15
N PHE A 177 -45.62 -2.46 9.93
CA PHE A 177 -44.70 -2.81 8.85
C PHE A 177 -43.23 -2.51 9.20
N ILE A 178 -42.94 -1.41 9.88
CA ILE A 178 -41.58 -1.08 10.32
C ILE A 178 -41.09 -2.05 11.41
N GLY A 179 -41.94 -2.40 12.38
CA GLY A 179 -41.58 -3.26 13.50
C GLY A 179 -41.48 -4.75 13.14
N GLU A 180 -42.51 -5.27 12.48
CA GLU A 180 -42.71 -6.70 12.22
C GLU A 180 -42.67 -7.07 10.73
N GLY A 181 -42.83 -6.10 9.83
CA GLY A 181 -42.83 -6.35 8.39
C GLY A 181 -41.53 -6.92 7.84
N THR A 182 -41.63 -7.49 6.64
CA THR A 182 -40.49 -8.02 5.87
C THR A 182 -40.54 -7.53 4.42
N VAL A 183 -39.38 -7.38 3.80
CA VAL A 183 -39.19 -7.10 2.38
C VAL A 183 -38.37 -8.24 1.79
N LEU A 184 -38.93 -8.97 0.83
CA LEU A 184 -38.28 -10.15 0.22
C LEU A 184 -37.79 -11.18 1.26
N GLY A 185 -38.52 -11.36 2.36
CA GLY A 185 -38.17 -12.26 3.46
C GLY A 185 -37.14 -11.70 4.46
N VAL A 186 -36.69 -10.45 4.29
CA VAL A 186 -35.75 -9.78 5.20
C VAL A 186 -36.50 -8.78 6.09
N PRO A 187 -36.27 -8.75 7.42
CA PRO A 187 -36.91 -7.76 8.30
C PRO A 187 -36.65 -6.32 7.86
N VAL A 188 -37.69 -5.47 7.89
CA VAL A 188 -37.60 -4.06 7.47
C VAL A 188 -36.54 -3.29 8.27
N SER A 189 -36.46 -3.54 9.59
CA SER A 189 -35.44 -2.94 10.45
C SER A 189 -34.01 -3.24 9.97
N LEU A 190 -33.74 -4.48 9.55
CA LEU A 190 -32.44 -4.86 9.00
C LEU A 190 -32.15 -4.14 7.68
N VAL A 191 -33.13 -4.01 6.79
CA VAL A 191 -32.96 -3.28 5.52
C VAL A 191 -32.58 -1.83 5.77
N ILE A 192 -33.27 -1.14 6.69
CA ILE A 192 -32.96 0.23 7.08
C ILE A 192 -31.52 0.33 7.62
N THR A 193 -31.15 -0.56 8.54
CA THR A 193 -29.80 -0.60 9.11
C THR A 193 -28.73 -0.85 8.06
N LEU A 194 -28.96 -1.75 7.11
CA LEU A 194 -28.02 -2.04 6.02
C LEU A 194 -27.84 -0.87 5.06
N ILE A 195 -28.91 -0.13 4.74
CA ILE A 195 -28.83 1.08 3.92
C ILE A 195 -27.96 2.13 4.63
N ILE A 196 -28.17 2.32 5.93
CA ILE A 196 -27.38 3.28 6.74
C ILE A 196 -25.93 2.82 6.87
N ALA A 197 -25.70 1.54 7.12
CA ALA A 197 -24.37 0.95 7.17
C ALA A 197 -23.63 1.11 5.82
N LEU A 198 -24.32 0.92 4.70
CA LEU A 198 -23.76 1.13 3.37
C LEU A 198 -23.44 2.62 3.13
N ALA A 199 -24.34 3.53 3.48
CA ALA A 199 -24.10 4.97 3.39
C ALA A 199 -22.86 5.38 4.20
N TRP A 200 -22.75 4.93 5.46
CA TRP A 200 -21.57 5.18 6.29
C TRP A 200 -20.31 4.49 5.77
N HIS A 201 -20.42 3.32 5.14
CA HIS A 201 -19.30 2.66 4.51
C HIS A 201 -18.75 3.52 3.37
N LEU A 202 -19.62 4.08 2.52
CA LEU A 202 -19.23 5.00 1.45
C LEU A 202 -18.63 6.29 2.00
N VAL A 203 -19.25 6.88 3.04
CA VAL A 203 -18.72 8.09 3.69
C VAL A 203 -17.31 7.85 4.23
N LEU A 204 -17.08 6.76 4.96
CA LEU A 204 -15.80 6.45 5.59
C LEU A 204 -14.71 6.03 4.58
N SER A 205 -15.09 5.32 3.52
CA SER A 205 -14.12 4.74 2.57
C SER A 205 -13.82 5.63 1.36
N ARG A 206 -14.81 6.39 0.86
CA ARG A 206 -14.73 7.09 -0.43
C ARG A 206 -14.93 8.60 -0.35
N MET A 207 -15.49 9.14 0.72
CA MET A 207 -15.84 10.56 0.79
C MET A 207 -14.88 11.38 1.66
N ARG A 208 -14.75 12.67 1.32
CA ARG A 208 -13.92 13.65 2.05
C ARG A 208 -14.22 13.71 3.57
N PRO A 209 -15.50 13.69 4.02
CA PRO A 209 -15.79 13.70 5.46
C PRO A 209 -15.19 12.52 6.22
N GLY A 210 -15.19 11.31 5.63
CA GLY A 210 -14.61 10.12 6.27
C GLY A 210 -13.09 10.18 6.40
N TRP A 211 -12.39 10.67 5.38
CA TRP A 211 -10.94 10.85 5.44
C TRP A 211 -10.55 11.92 6.46
N ARG A 212 -11.30 13.02 6.51
CA ARG A 212 -11.12 14.08 7.51
C ARG A 212 -11.34 13.55 8.94
N LEU A 213 -12.40 12.78 9.15
CA LEU A 213 -12.68 12.12 10.44
C LEU A 213 -11.53 11.21 10.88
N THR A 214 -11.03 10.37 9.96
CA THR A 214 -9.91 9.47 10.20
C THR A 214 -8.61 10.23 10.51
N ALA A 215 -8.34 11.33 9.80
CA ALA A 215 -7.18 12.19 10.05
C ALA A 215 -7.25 12.88 11.42
N VAL A 216 -8.43 13.41 11.80
CA VAL A 216 -8.68 14.01 13.11
C VAL A 216 -8.43 13.00 14.23
N GLY A 217 -8.92 11.77 14.06
CA GLY A 217 -8.70 10.69 15.02
C GLY A 217 -7.26 10.22 15.12
N GLY A 218 -6.52 10.21 14.01
CA GLY A 218 -5.12 9.78 13.99
C GLY A 218 -4.19 10.80 14.66
N ALA A 219 -4.33 12.08 14.30
CA ALA A 219 -3.53 13.15 14.89
C ALA A 219 -4.24 14.52 14.75
N ARG A 220 -4.97 14.95 15.79
CA ARG A 220 -5.70 16.23 15.81
C ARG A 220 -4.82 17.44 15.43
N ARG A 221 -3.57 17.48 15.89
CA ARG A 221 -2.62 18.57 15.57
C ARG A 221 -2.25 18.59 14.09
N SER A 222 -1.91 17.44 13.52
CA SER A 222 -1.57 17.33 12.10
C SER A 222 -2.77 17.63 11.21
N ALA A 223 -3.98 17.17 11.59
CA ALA A 223 -5.21 17.48 10.88
C ALA A 223 -5.52 18.99 10.89
N PHE A 224 -5.31 19.66 12.02
CA PHE A 224 -5.45 21.12 12.12
C PHE A 224 -4.44 21.85 11.22
N ASN A 225 -3.17 21.46 11.23
CA ASN A 225 -2.13 22.04 10.36
C ASN A 225 -2.40 21.78 8.87
N ALA A 226 -3.12 20.70 8.54
CA ALA A 226 -3.58 20.39 7.18
C ALA A 226 -4.88 21.14 6.78
N GLY A 227 -5.36 22.08 7.60
CA GLY A 227 -6.53 22.93 7.30
C GLY A 227 -7.89 22.27 7.55
N ILE A 228 -7.94 21.15 8.29
CA ILE A 228 -9.21 20.49 8.65
C ILE A 228 -9.81 21.17 9.89
N ASP A 229 -11.10 21.55 9.83
CA ASP A 229 -11.82 22.02 11.01
C ASP A 229 -12.10 20.85 11.97
N VAL A 230 -11.17 20.67 12.91
CA VAL A 230 -11.24 19.64 13.94
C VAL A 230 -12.47 19.81 14.83
N ARG A 231 -12.87 21.05 15.14
CA ARG A 231 -13.96 21.33 16.10
C ARG A 231 -15.29 20.92 15.51
N PHE A 232 -15.54 21.34 14.27
CA PHE A 232 -16.74 20.98 13.53
C PHE A 232 -16.81 19.47 13.27
N MET A 233 -15.68 18.82 12.96
CA MET A 233 -15.70 17.38 12.76
C MET A 233 -16.03 16.59 14.02
N VAL A 234 -15.49 16.99 15.18
CA VAL A 234 -15.87 16.36 16.45
C VAL A 234 -17.35 16.59 16.72
N PHE A 235 -17.86 17.81 16.57
CA PHE A 235 -19.28 18.12 16.71
C PHE A 235 -20.18 17.21 15.85
N LEU A 236 -19.86 17.07 14.56
CA LEU A 236 -20.65 16.28 13.62
C LEU A 236 -20.71 14.79 14.00
N THR A 237 -19.65 14.24 14.60
CA THR A 237 -19.65 12.84 15.03
C THR A 237 -20.63 12.54 16.15
N TYR A 238 -20.78 13.44 17.12
CA TYR A 238 -21.76 13.28 18.22
C TYR A 238 -23.20 13.45 17.73
N VAL A 239 -23.44 14.41 16.83
CA VAL A 239 -24.75 14.57 16.16
C VAL A 239 -25.12 13.30 15.40
N ALA A 240 -24.23 12.83 14.52
CA ALA A 240 -24.42 11.59 13.77
C ALA A 240 -24.69 10.40 14.68
N SER A 241 -23.93 10.25 15.76
CA SER A 241 -24.08 9.17 16.73
C SER A 241 -25.48 9.19 17.37
N SER A 242 -25.88 10.33 17.92
CA SER A 242 -27.17 10.46 18.59
C SER A 242 -28.36 10.31 17.64
N THR A 243 -28.24 10.77 16.39
CA THR A 243 -29.29 10.54 15.36
C THR A 243 -29.45 9.05 15.03
N MET A 244 -28.35 8.31 14.93
CA MET A 244 -28.39 6.86 14.69
C MET A 244 -28.93 6.09 15.90
N CYS A 245 -28.56 6.49 17.12
CA CYS A 245 -29.13 5.93 18.35
C CYS A 245 -30.63 6.22 18.47
N ALA A 246 -31.08 7.41 18.07
CA ALA A 246 -32.49 7.75 18.08
C ALA A 246 -33.28 6.89 17.08
N LEU A 247 -32.75 6.68 15.88
CA LEU A 247 -33.36 5.77 14.91
C LEU A 247 -33.39 4.32 15.42
N ALA A 248 -32.31 3.84 16.05
CA ALA A 248 -32.29 2.52 16.67
C ALA A 248 -33.38 2.37 17.74
N GLY A 249 -33.58 3.38 18.57
CA GLY A 249 -34.65 3.40 19.58
C GLY A 249 -36.05 3.38 18.97
N PHE A 250 -36.26 4.04 17.84
CA PHE A 250 -37.52 3.97 17.10
C PHE A 250 -37.80 2.59 16.50
N LEU A 251 -36.78 1.93 15.92
CA LEU A 251 -36.93 0.55 15.43
C LEU A 251 -37.25 -0.41 16.59
N PHE A 252 -36.58 -0.25 17.72
CA PHE A 252 -36.85 -1.02 18.94
C PHE A 252 -38.28 -0.80 19.45
N ALA A 253 -38.74 0.45 19.49
CA ALA A 253 -40.10 0.80 19.90
C ALA A 253 -41.15 0.18 18.97
N ALA A 254 -40.92 0.23 17.65
CA ALA A 254 -41.82 -0.37 16.66
C ALA A 254 -41.90 -1.89 16.80
N ARG A 255 -40.79 -2.56 17.18
CA ARG A 255 -40.77 -4.02 17.37
C ARG A 255 -41.39 -4.47 18.69
N LEU A 256 -41.04 -3.84 19.82
CA LEU A 256 -41.51 -4.29 21.13
C LEU A 256 -42.87 -3.72 21.53
N GLY A 257 -43.30 -2.60 20.93
CA GLY A 257 -44.57 -1.92 21.24
C GLY A 257 -44.70 -1.40 22.67
N SER A 258 -43.67 -1.58 23.51
CA SER A 258 -43.68 -1.28 24.94
C SER A 258 -42.25 -0.96 25.42
N THR A 259 -42.14 -0.35 26.59
CA THR A 259 -40.86 0.00 27.21
C THR A 259 -40.95 -0.13 28.74
N GLY A 260 -39.81 -0.33 29.38
CA GLY A 260 -39.68 -0.57 30.82
C GLY A 260 -38.63 0.34 31.46
N SER A 261 -38.60 0.38 32.79
CA SER A 261 -37.60 1.17 33.52
C SER A 261 -36.17 0.73 33.24
N ASP A 262 -35.94 -0.48 32.73
CA ASP A 262 -34.63 -1.04 32.37
C ASP A 262 -34.25 -0.86 30.89
N THR A 263 -35.12 -0.27 30.06
CA THR A 263 -34.86 -0.10 28.62
C THR A 263 -33.58 0.71 28.39
N GLY A 264 -32.62 0.11 27.68
CA GLY A 264 -31.32 0.71 27.35
C GLY A 264 -30.26 0.63 28.44
N VAL A 265 -30.54 0.05 29.62
CA VAL A 265 -29.54 -0.06 30.71
C VAL A 265 -28.37 -0.96 30.28
N GLY A 266 -27.14 -0.43 30.39
CA GLY A 266 -25.91 -1.15 30.05
C GLY A 266 -25.65 -1.29 28.54
N LEU A 267 -26.53 -0.72 27.70
CA LEU A 267 -26.37 -0.73 26.25
C LEU A 267 -25.09 0.00 25.83
N GLU A 268 -24.67 1.03 26.55
CA GLU A 268 -23.45 1.80 26.30
C GLU A 268 -22.20 0.93 26.52
N VAL A 269 -22.20 0.07 27.54
CA VAL A 269 -21.09 -0.84 27.84
C VAL A 269 -21.04 -1.96 26.80
N GLN A 270 -22.20 -2.53 26.44
CA GLN A 270 -22.28 -3.56 25.40
C GLN A 270 -21.88 -3.01 24.03
N ALA A 271 -22.33 -1.80 23.67
CA ALA A 271 -22.01 -1.19 22.39
C ALA A 271 -20.53 -0.81 22.30
N LEU A 272 -19.95 -0.27 23.37
CA LEU A 272 -18.51 0.03 23.46
C LEU A 272 -17.70 -1.25 23.29
N THR A 273 -18.10 -2.30 24.00
CA THR A 273 -17.51 -3.61 23.89
C THR A 273 -17.54 -4.12 22.45
N ALA A 274 -18.72 -4.11 21.81
CA ALA A 274 -18.88 -4.58 20.44
C ALA A 274 -17.98 -3.79 19.48
N ALA A 275 -17.92 -2.46 19.61
CA ALA A 275 -17.07 -1.62 18.77
C ALA A 275 -15.57 -1.95 18.95
N VAL A 276 -15.11 -2.12 20.19
CA VAL A 276 -13.71 -2.47 20.51
C VAL A 276 -13.38 -3.88 20.03
N LEU A 277 -14.26 -4.85 20.28
CA LEU A 277 -14.09 -6.25 19.89
C LEU A 277 -14.09 -6.42 18.36
N GLY A 278 -14.86 -5.61 17.66
CA GLY A 278 -14.80 -5.47 16.21
C GLY A 278 -13.46 -4.95 15.70
N GLY A 279 -12.58 -4.45 16.58
CA GLY A 279 -11.26 -3.92 16.25
C GLY A 279 -11.24 -2.41 15.99
N THR A 280 -12.25 -1.66 16.45
CA THR A 280 -12.25 -0.18 16.39
C THR A 280 -11.33 0.38 17.47
N ALA A 281 -10.42 1.27 17.09
CA ALA A 281 -9.44 1.81 18.03
C ALA A 281 -10.06 2.85 18.95
N ILE A 282 -9.88 2.67 20.27
CA ILE A 282 -10.29 3.65 21.29
C ILE A 282 -9.51 4.98 21.12
N GLY A 283 -8.26 4.90 20.65
CA GLY A 283 -7.40 6.06 20.43
C GLY A 283 -7.73 6.90 19.19
N GLY A 284 -8.72 6.50 18.38
CA GLY A 284 -9.07 7.20 17.14
C GLY A 284 -8.25 6.79 15.92
N GLY A 285 -8.69 7.28 14.76
CA GLY A 285 -8.01 7.14 13.47
C GLY A 285 -8.09 5.77 12.82
N ARG A 286 -8.71 4.77 13.46
CA ARG A 286 -8.92 3.43 12.90
C ARG A 286 -10.29 2.86 13.29
N GLY A 287 -11.10 2.58 12.28
CA GLY A 287 -12.40 1.92 12.41
C GLY A 287 -13.03 1.70 11.04
N SER A 288 -14.07 0.86 10.97
CA SER A 288 -14.85 0.68 9.76
C SER A 288 -16.24 0.15 10.09
N VAL A 289 -17.19 0.29 9.16
CA VAL A 289 -18.53 -0.29 9.30
C VAL A 289 -18.46 -1.82 9.46
N ALA A 290 -17.56 -2.49 8.73
CA ALA A 290 -17.40 -3.94 8.84
C ALA A 290 -16.98 -4.35 10.27
N LYS A 291 -16.11 -3.57 10.91
CA LYS A 291 -15.71 -3.80 12.31
C LYS A 291 -16.89 -3.65 13.27
N ALA A 292 -17.70 -2.60 13.10
CA ALA A 292 -18.91 -2.41 13.89
C ALA A 292 -19.89 -3.58 13.74
N ILE A 293 -20.14 -4.04 12.50
CA ILE A 293 -21.05 -5.16 12.21
C ILE A 293 -20.55 -6.46 12.85
N ILE A 294 -19.29 -6.83 12.62
CA ILE A 294 -18.71 -8.07 13.17
C ILE A 294 -18.77 -8.06 14.70
N GLY A 295 -18.38 -6.94 15.32
CA GLY A 295 -18.44 -6.79 16.77
C GLY A 295 -19.86 -6.87 17.34
N SER A 296 -20.83 -6.25 16.66
CA SER A 296 -22.24 -6.28 17.05
C SER A 296 -22.82 -7.68 17.00
N LEU A 297 -22.59 -8.41 15.90
CA LEU A 297 -23.03 -9.79 15.74
C LEU A 297 -22.39 -10.69 16.78
N LEU A 298 -21.09 -10.53 17.03
CA LEU A 298 -20.37 -11.34 18.00
C LEU A 298 -20.96 -11.17 19.41
N VAL A 299 -21.10 -9.93 19.88
CA VAL A 299 -21.68 -9.65 21.21
C VAL A 299 -23.12 -10.15 21.28
N LEU A 300 -23.95 -9.87 20.28
CA LEU A 300 -25.36 -10.27 20.27
C LEU A 300 -25.54 -11.80 20.27
N MET A 301 -24.77 -12.53 19.45
CA MET A 301 -24.82 -13.99 19.40
C MET A 301 -24.31 -14.63 20.69
N LEU A 302 -23.29 -14.04 21.33
CA LEU A 302 -22.85 -14.50 22.65
C LEU A 302 -23.94 -14.28 23.71
N THR A 303 -24.51 -13.09 23.78
CA THR A 303 -25.54 -12.75 24.76
C THR A 303 -26.78 -13.63 24.59
N ASN A 304 -27.29 -13.78 23.36
CA ASN A 304 -28.45 -14.63 23.07
C ASN A 304 -28.13 -16.12 23.28
N GLY A 305 -26.92 -16.56 22.92
CA GLY A 305 -26.47 -17.93 23.14
C GLY A 305 -26.45 -18.30 24.62
N LEU A 306 -25.87 -17.43 25.48
CA LEU A 306 -25.81 -17.66 26.93
C LEU A 306 -27.22 -17.67 27.57
N ILE A 307 -28.12 -16.79 27.10
CA ILE A 307 -29.52 -16.77 27.55
C ILE A 307 -30.23 -18.08 27.17
N ASN A 308 -30.05 -18.56 25.94
CA ASN A 308 -30.66 -19.80 25.47
C ASN A 308 -30.15 -21.05 26.21
N LEU A 309 -28.95 -20.98 26.80
CA LEU A 309 -28.41 -22.04 27.66
C LEU A 309 -28.94 -21.99 29.10
N GLY A 310 -29.87 -21.09 29.42
CA GLY A 310 -30.47 -20.95 30.74
C GLY A 310 -29.53 -20.35 31.79
N ILE A 311 -28.45 -19.68 31.36
CA ILE A 311 -27.50 -19.03 32.27
C ILE A 311 -28.13 -17.73 32.80
N SER A 312 -28.20 -17.60 34.13
CA SER A 312 -28.83 -16.45 34.80
C SER A 312 -28.11 -15.12 34.49
N GLY A 313 -28.86 -14.02 34.51
CA GLY A 313 -28.39 -12.68 34.12
C GLY A 313 -27.06 -12.21 34.73
N PRO A 314 -26.82 -12.36 36.05
CA PRO A 314 -25.54 -11.97 36.67
C PRO A 314 -24.36 -12.81 36.19
N ILE A 315 -24.56 -14.13 36.00
CA ILE A 315 -23.52 -15.05 35.52
C ILE A 315 -23.24 -14.78 34.04
N ASN A 316 -24.28 -14.54 33.23
CA ASN A 316 -24.16 -14.13 31.83
C ASN A 316 -23.27 -12.88 31.71
N SER A 317 -23.57 -11.84 32.49
CA SER A 317 -22.79 -10.59 32.48
C SER A 317 -21.32 -10.80 32.89
N THR A 318 -21.05 -11.72 33.81
CA THR A 318 -19.69 -12.07 34.26
C THR A 318 -18.92 -12.83 33.19
N ILE A 319 -19.54 -13.85 32.57
CA ILE A 319 -18.93 -14.64 31.48
C ILE A 319 -18.67 -13.75 30.28
N LEU A 320 -19.64 -12.94 29.89
CA LEU A 320 -19.52 -11.97 28.82
C LEU A 320 -18.34 -11.03 29.12
N GLY A 321 -18.31 -10.38 30.29
CA GLY A 321 -17.19 -9.52 30.69
C GLY A 321 -15.81 -10.19 30.60
N ALA A 322 -15.68 -11.47 31.00
CA ALA A 322 -14.43 -12.22 30.94
C ALA A 322 -13.99 -12.55 29.50
N ILE A 323 -14.91 -13.05 28.66
CA ILE A 323 -14.65 -13.34 27.24
C ILE A 323 -14.22 -12.06 26.51
N LEU A 324 -14.89 -10.95 26.81
CA LEU A 324 -14.61 -9.65 26.23
C LEU A 324 -13.22 -9.15 26.64
N LEU A 325 -12.86 -9.24 27.93
CA LEU A 325 -11.54 -8.85 28.41
C LEU A 325 -10.43 -9.64 27.69
N LEU A 326 -10.61 -10.95 27.53
CA LEU A 326 -9.67 -11.80 26.80
C LEU A 326 -9.54 -11.37 25.34
N ALA A 327 -10.66 -11.14 24.66
CA ALA A 327 -10.66 -10.80 23.25
C ALA A 327 -10.06 -9.40 22.99
N VAL A 328 -10.33 -8.42 23.84
CA VAL A 328 -9.68 -7.11 23.82
C VAL A 328 -8.17 -7.23 24.07
N PHE A 329 -7.75 -8.08 25.00
CA PHE A 329 -6.32 -8.32 25.26
C PHE A 329 -5.61 -8.89 24.02
N VAL A 330 -6.22 -9.88 23.35
CA VAL A 330 -5.67 -10.47 22.12
C VAL A 330 -5.59 -9.43 21.00
N ASP A 331 -6.66 -8.65 20.78
CA ASP A 331 -6.68 -7.61 19.75
C ASP A 331 -5.63 -6.52 20.02
N MET A 332 -5.53 -6.01 21.25
CA MET A 332 -4.52 -5.01 21.62
C MET A 332 -3.09 -5.52 21.41
N ARG A 333 -2.81 -6.79 21.74
CA ARG A 333 -1.51 -7.42 21.52
C ARG A 333 -1.22 -7.57 20.02
N TRP A 334 -2.20 -8.01 19.24
CA TRP A 334 -2.09 -8.13 17.80
C TRP A 334 -1.74 -6.78 17.16
N GLN A 335 -2.50 -5.73 17.48
CA GLN A 335 -2.27 -4.39 16.94
C GLN A 335 -0.89 -3.84 17.32
N LYS A 336 -0.46 -4.03 18.57
CA LYS A 336 0.87 -3.57 19.05
C LYS A 336 2.02 -4.28 18.35
N HIS A 337 1.87 -5.57 18.05
CA HIS A 337 2.93 -6.39 17.48
C HIS A 337 2.87 -6.52 15.95
N ARG A 338 1.77 -6.12 15.29
CA ARG A 338 1.56 -6.19 13.83
C ARG A 338 2.74 -5.64 13.04
N HIS A 339 3.17 -4.41 13.30
CA HIS A 339 4.28 -3.81 12.55
C HIS A 339 5.58 -4.61 12.68
N ARG A 340 5.86 -5.16 13.87
CA ARG A 340 7.02 -6.06 14.08
C ARG A 340 6.85 -7.39 13.36
N ILE A 341 5.62 -7.92 13.28
CA ILE A 341 5.34 -9.16 12.56
C ILE A 341 5.45 -8.92 11.05
N LEU A 342 4.93 -7.81 10.53
CA LEU A 342 5.04 -7.41 9.14
C LEU A 342 6.49 -7.22 8.72
N ALA A 343 7.27 -6.44 9.45
CA ALA A 343 8.70 -6.29 9.19
C ALA A 343 9.45 -7.65 9.21
N LYS A 344 8.99 -8.61 10.02
CA LYS A 344 9.57 -9.96 10.08
C LYS A 344 9.15 -10.87 8.91
N VAL A 345 7.97 -10.69 8.34
CA VAL A 345 7.35 -11.62 7.38
C VAL A 345 7.44 -11.09 5.95
N TYR A 346 7.47 -9.76 5.76
CA TYR A 346 7.47 -9.12 4.45
C TYR A 346 8.77 -9.38 3.67
N VAL A 347 9.93 -9.31 4.36
CA VAL A 347 11.22 -9.67 3.75
C VAL A 347 11.34 -11.19 3.68
N SER A 348 11.38 -11.72 2.46
CA SER A 348 11.32 -13.14 2.12
C SER A 348 12.48 -13.52 1.18
N PRO A 349 13.71 -13.66 1.72
CA PRO A 349 14.88 -13.96 0.91
C PRO A 349 14.75 -15.27 0.15
N ALA A 350 15.05 -15.24 -1.15
CA ALA A 350 15.04 -16.39 -2.04
C ALA A 350 16.41 -17.04 -2.09
N TYR A 351 16.49 -18.37 -2.21
CA TYR A 351 17.78 -19.04 -2.38
C TYR A 351 18.37 -18.66 -3.75
N LEU A 352 19.61 -18.17 -3.76
CA LEU A 352 20.34 -17.86 -4.98
C LEU A 352 21.76 -18.42 -4.87
N SER A 353 22.16 -19.20 -5.88
CA SER A 353 23.50 -19.75 -5.98
C SER A 353 24.16 -19.21 -7.24
N LEU A 354 25.12 -18.31 -7.04
CA LEU A 354 25.97 -17.84 -8.12
C LEU A 354 27.11 -18.83 -8.39
N PRO A 355 27.55 -18.97 -9.65
CA PRO A 355 28.81 -19.64 -9.97
C PRO A 355 29.99 -18.91 -9.31
N PRO A 356 31.16 -19.56 -9.13
CA PRO A 356 32.34 -18.89 -8.58
C PRO A 356 32.64 -17.61 -9.35
N SER A 357 32.92 -16.51 -8.63
CA SER A 357 33.23 -15.23 -9.26
C SER A 357 34.40 -15.40 -10.24
N PRO A 358 34.35 -14.79 -11.43
CA PRO A 358 35.51 -14.72 -12.32
C PRO A 358 36.72 -14.16 -11.57
N GLN A 359 37.91 -14.70 -11.84
CA GLN A 359 39.14 -14.17 -11.29
C GLN A 359 39.38 -12.77 -11.85
N VAL A 360 39.73 -11.80 -11.01
CA VAL A 360 40.03 -10.41 -11.42
C VAL A 360 41.50 -10.06 -11.19
N ASP A 361 42.20 -10.85 -10.40
CA ASP A 361 43.58 -10.65 -9.95
C ASP A 361 44.62 -11.47 -10.75
N ALA A 362 44.17 -12.43 -11.55
CA ALA A 362 45.06 -13.30 -12.33
C ALA A 362 45.56 -12.61 -13.63
N PRO A 363 46.88 -12.66 -13.92
CA PRO A 363 47.42 -12.23 -15.21
C PRO A 363 46.78 -13.02 -16.36
N GLY A 364 46.12 -12.33 -17.29
CA GLY A 364 45.40 -12.95 -18.41
C GLY A 364 43.89 -13.15 -18.18
N SER A 365 43.36 -12.75 -17.02
CA SER A 365 41.90 -12.66 -16.85
C SER A 365 41.32 -11.59 -17.79
N PRO A 366 40.17 -11.86 -18.46
CA PRO A 366 39.43 -10.83 -19.18
C PRO A 366 38.94 -9.67 -18.30
N TYR A 367 38.92 -9.86 -16.97
CA TYR A 367 38.52 -8.87 -15.97
C TYR A 367 39.70 -8.37 -15.11
N VAL A 368 40.93 -8.45 -15.64
CA VAL A 368 42.13 -8.06 -14.88
C VAL A 368 42.00 -6.67 -14.27
N LEU A 369 42.27 -6.54 -12.97
CA LEU A 369 42.20 -5.28 -12.25
C LEU A 369 43.19 -4.27 -12.85
N ASN A 370 42.71 -3.04 -13.06
CA ASN A 370 43.52 -1.88 -13.40
C ASN A 370 43.03 -0.67 -12.59
N ASP A 371 43.52 0.53 -12.89
CA ASP A 371 43.06 1.77 -12.22
C ASP A 371 42.90 2.90 -13.24
N ARG A 372 42.46 2.55 -14.47
CA ARG A 372 42.41 3.47 -15.62
C ARG A 372 41.40 4.59 -15.43
N LEU A 373 40.38 4.40 -14.60
CA LEU A 373 39.36 5.41 -14.32
C LEU A 373 39.75 6.37 -13.18
N ARG A 374 40.92 6.20 -12.56
CA ARG A 374 41.36 7.10 -11.49
C ARG A 374 41.59 8.54 -11.94
N SER A 375 41.94 8.77 -13.19
CA SER A 375 42.24 10.11 -13.72
C SER A 375 41.20 10.61 -14.74
N VAL A 376 39.92 10.33 -14.49
CA VAL A 376 38.84 10.85 -15.34
C VAL A 376 38.61 12.34 -15.11
N GLU A 377 38.23 13.04 -16.17
CA GLU A 377 37.77 14.42 -16.09
C GLU A 377 36.41 14.47 -15.39
N ILE A 378 36.17 15.55 -14.66
CA ILE A 378 34.96 15.71 -13.83
C ILE A 378 34.10 16.84 -14.40
N ILE A 379 32.83 16.54 -14.62
CA ILE A 379 31.81 17.49 -15.06
C ILE A 379 30.80 17.66 -13.92
N GLY A 380 30.44 18.91 -13.63
CA GLY A 380 29.33 19.23 -12.72
C GLY A 380 29.55 18.90 -11.24
N LEU A 381 30.80 18.84 -10.75
CA LEU A 381 31.11 18.52 -9.35
C LEU A 381 30.31 19.39 -8.36
N GLY A 382 29.44 18.76 -7.57
CA GLY A 382 28.59 19.42 -6.57
C GLY A 382 27.45 20.25 -7.14
N ALA A 383 27.31 20.34 -8.46
CA ALA A 383 26.22 21.03 -9.14
C ALA A 383 25.04 20.09 -9.48
N ILE A 384 25.28 18.78 -9.44
CA ILE A 384 24.29 17.71 -9.66
C ILE A 384 24.41 16.67 -8.55
N GLU A 385 23.32 15.94 -8.28
CA GLU A 385 23.28 14.86 -7.29
C GLU A 385 22.52 13.67 -7.87
N GLY A 386 23.20 12.52 -7.91
CA GLY A 386 22.71 11.26 -8.45
C GLY A 386 22.47 11.27 -9.97
N PRO A 387 23.45 11.62 -10.82
CA PRO A 387 23.32 11.43 -12.27
C PRO A 387 23.41 9.94 -12.60
N GLU A 388 22.32 9.21 -12.38
CA GLU A 388 22.23 7.75 -12.58
C GLU A 388 22.56 7.39 -14.03
N ASP A 389 21.74 7.78 -14.99
CA ASP A 389 22.07 7.69 -16.41
C ASP A 389 22.61 9.02 -16.96
N VAL A 390 23.46 8.90 -17.98
CA VAL A 390 23.96 10.01 -18.78
C VAL A 390 23.68 9.73 -20.24
N ILE A 391 23.32 10.74 -21.02
CA ILE A 391 23.08 10.58 -22.46
C ILE A 391 23.45 11.85 -23.23
N LEU A 392 23.98 11.70 -24.44
CA LEU A 392 24.37 12.83 -25.28
C LEU A 392 23.47 12.97 -26.50
N ASP A 393 23.19 14.21 -26.89
CA ASP A 393 22.52 14.52 -28.14
C ASP A 393 23.49 14.64 -29.33
N ARG A 394 22.95 14.85 -30.52
CA ARG A 394 23.74 15.05 -31.75
C ARG A 394 24.60 16.32 -31.71
N ASP A 395 24.20 17.28 -30.88
CA ASP A 395 24.79 18.60 -30.74
C ASP A 395 25.82 18.65 -29.59
N ASP A 396 26.24 17.48 -29.08
CA ASP A 396 27.22 17.28 -27.98
C ASP A 396 26.74 17.78 -26.61
N ASN A 397 25.44 18.05 -26.45
CA ASN A 397 24.89 18.36 -25.13
C ASN A 397 24.69 17.08 -24.34
N LEU A 398 25.08 17.13 -23.07
CA LEU A 398 25.01 16.02 -22.12
C LEU A 398 23.81 16.20 -21.21
N TYR A 399 23.00 15.16 -21.07
CA TYR A 399 21.80 15.13 -20.23
C TYR A 399 22.01 14.14 -19.08
N CYS A 400 21.57 14.51 -17.89
CA CYS A 400 21.57 13.64 -16.72
C CYS A 400 20.35 13.90 -15.82
N GLY A 401 19.90 12.87 -15.12
CA GLY A 401 18.91 12.99 -14.05
C GLY A 401 19.51 13.57 -12.77
N THR A 402 18.65 13.96 -11.84
CA THR A 402 19.02 14.32 -10.46
C THR A 402 18.02 13.74 -9.46
N ARG A 403 18.46 13.55 -8.22
CA ARG A 403 17.60 13.11 -7.11
C ARG A 403 16.35 13.96 -6.87
N HIS A 404 16.34 15.22 -7.33
CA HIS A 404 15.23 16.15 -7.15
C HIS A 404 14.15 16.03 -8.24
N GLY A 405 14.37 15.18 -9.25
CA GLY A 405 13.43 15.04 -10.37
C GLY A 405 13.67 16.00 -11.52
N ASP A 406 14.84 16.66 -11.53
CA ASP A 406 15.28 17.51 -12.64
C ASP A 406 16.11 16.71 -13.65
N ILE A 407 15.91 17.01 -14.93
CA ILE A 407 16.81 16.63 -16.01
C ILE A 407 17.67 17.85 -16.31
N VAL A 408 18.97 17.72 -16.11
CA VAL A 408 19.95 18.79 -16.33
C VAL A 408 20.63 18.56 -17.67
N ARG A 409 20.77 19.64 -18.46
CA ARG A 409 21.49 19.65 -19.73
C ARG A 409 22.75 20.49 -19.61
N PHE A 410 23.91 19.89 -19.83
CA PHE A 410 25.21 20.54 -19.98
C PHE A 410 25.49 20.82 -21.45
N PHE A 411 25.85 22.05 -21.77
CA PHE A 411 26.12 22.46 -23.15
C PHE A 411 27.51 22.02 -23.59
N GLY A 412 27.60 21.35 -24.74
CA GLY A 412 28.87 21.01 -25.38
C GLY A 412 29.58 22.24 -25.97
N PRO A 413 30.89 22.15 -26.27
CA PRO A 413 31.75 20.98 -26.10
C PRO A 413 32.51 20.92 -24.74
N ASP A 414 32.45 22.00 -23.95
CA ASP A 414 33.21 22.12 -22.70
C ASP A 414 32.44 21.67 -21.45
N HIS A 415 31.12 21.47 -21.57
CA HIS A 415 30.22 21.01 -20.50
C HIS A 415 30.30 21.84 -19.21
N LYS A 416 30.67 23.13 -19.32
CA LYS A 416 30.79 24.03 -18.15
C LYS A 416 29.50 24.76 -17.81
N ARG A 417 28.67 25.03 -18.81
CA ARG A 417 27.36 25.67 -18.63
C ARG A 417 26.28 24.61 -18.60
N SER A 418 25.36 24.70 -17.65
CA SER A 418 24.19 23.83 -17.58
C SER A 418 22.89 24.63 -17.45
N GLU A 419 21.78 23.96 -17.75
CA GLU A 419 20.43 24.42 -17.43
C GLU A 419 19.57 23.24 -16.98
N VAL A 420 18.48 23.54 -16.26
CA VAL A 420 17.40 22.58 -16.06
C VAL A 420 16.62 22.48 -17.37
N PHE A 421 16.70 21.32 -18.01
CA PHE A 421 16.01 21.05 -19.26
C PHE A 421 14.51 20.81 -19.01
N ALA A 422 14.18 19.99 -18.01
CA ALA A 422 12.81 19.76 -17.56
C ALA A 422 12.77 19.34 -16.08
N HIS A 423 11.68 19.69 -15.40
CA HIS A 423 11.35 19.19 -14.07
C HIS A 423 10.17 18.23 -14.17
N ILE A 424 10.34 16.97 -13.77
CA ILE A 424 9.29 15.95 -13.82
C ILE A 424 8.86 15.50 -12.41
N GLY A 425 9.80 15.49 -11.46
CA GLY A 425 9.63 14.88 -10.14
C GLY A 425 10.10 13.43 -10.11
N GLY A 426 10.05 12.80 -8.94
CA GLY A 426 10.63 11.46 -8.74
C GLY A 426 12.14 11.45 -8.94
N HIS A 427 12.71 10.28 -9.22
CA HIS A 427 14.14 10.14 -9.55
C HIS A 427 14.26 9.65 -11.00
N PRO A 428 14.81 10.46 -11.93
CA PRO A 428 15.07 10.04 -13.30
C PRO A 428 16.22 9.04 -13.33
N LEU A 429 16.00 7.90 -13.98
CA LEU A 429 16.95 6.80 -14.12
C LEU A 429 17.39 6.72 -15.58
N GLY A 430 17.21 5.59 -16.25
CA GLY A 430 17.61 5.38 -17.63
C GLY A 430 16.88 6.26 -18.64
N MET A 431 17.63 6.64 -19.67
CA MET A 431 17.20 7.56 -20.72
C MET A 431 17.52 7.04 -22.12
N ALA A 432 16.68 7.38 -23.09
CA ALA A 432 16.93 7.12 -24.50
C ALA A 432 16.34 8.21 -25.39
N PHE A 433 17.02 8.51 -26.49
CA PHE A 433 16.47 9.39 -27.53
C PHE A 433 15.71 8.58 -28.57
N ASP A 434 14.47 9.00 -28.84
CA ASP A 434 13.73 8.48 -29.99
C ASP A 434 14.25 9.05 -31.33
N LYS A 435 13.70 8.55 -32.44
CA LYS A 435 14.10 8.96 -33.80
C LYS A 435 13.95 10.46 -34.07
N ILE A 436 12.98 11.11 -33.42
CA ILE A 436 12.63 12.53 -33.64
C ILE A 436 13.45 13.45 -32.71
N GLY A 437 14.09 12.88 -31.69
CA GLY A 437 14.90 13.59 -30.72
C GLY A 437 14.16 13.92 -29.41
N ASN A 438 13.03 13.27 -29.15
CA ASN A 438 12.42 13.34 -27.82
C ASN A 438 13.22 12.45 -26.87
N LEU A 439 13.39 12.93 -25.63
CA LEU A 439 14.08 12.21 -24.57
C LEU A 439 13.07 11.37 -23.79
N LEU A 440 13.18 10.06 -23.87
CA LEU A 440 12.45 9.10 -23.04
C LEU A 440 13.19 8.93 -21.72
N VAL A 441 12.43 8.85 -20.63
CA VAL A 441 12.97 8.85 -19.27
C VAL A 441 12.16 7.89 -18.41
N CYS A 442 12.84 6.92 -17.82
CA CYS A 442 12.31 6.09 -16.74
C CYS A 442 12.39 6.86 -15.42
N ILE A 443 11.28 6.89 -14.67
CA ILE A 443 11.23 7.59 -13.38
C ILE A 443 10.79 6.61 -12.30
N GLY A 444 11.66 6.44 -11.30
CA GLY A 444 11.39 5.63 -10.12
C GLY A 444 10.10 6.09 -9.42
N GLY A 445 9.19 5.15 -9.18
CA GLY A 445 7.89 5.39 -8.56
C GLY A 445 6.80 6.01 -9.44
N MET A 446 7.12 6.42 -10.68
CA MET A 446 6.20 7.17 -11.55
C MET A 446 5.94 6.50 -12.91
N GLY A 447 6.91 5.80 -13.49
CA GLY A 447 6.77 5.10 -14.78
C GLY A 447 7.59 5.74 -15.90
N LEU A 448 7.07 5.70 -17.14
CA LEU A 448 7.76 6.15 -18.34
C LEU A 448 7.23 7.51 -18.81
N PHE A 449 8.16 8.44 -19.05
CA PHE A 449 7.90 9.80 -19.50
C PHE A 449 8.67 10.12 -20.78
N GLN A 450 8.18 11.13 -21.49
CA GLN A 450 8.82 11.71 -22.66
C GLN A 450 8.97 13.21 -22.46
N VAL A 451 10.14 13.75 -22.81
CA VAL A 451 10.42 15.18 -22.84
C VAL A 451 10.77 15.57 -24.27
N ALA A 452 9.93 16.39 -24.88
CA ALA A 452 10.17 16.89 -26.22
C ALA A 452 11.27 17.98 -26.23
N PRO A 453 11.91 18.26 -27.39
CA PRO A 453 12.95 19.29 -27.50
C PRO A 453 12.52 20.70 -27.05
N ASP A 454 11.22 20.98 -27.11
CA ASP A 454 10.60 22.22 -26.63
C ASP A 454 10.38 22.26 -25.10
N LYS A 455 10.85 21.23 -24.38
CA LYS A 455 10.74 21.03 -22.93
C LYS A 455 9.35 20.60 -22.46
N THR A 456 8.45 20.22 -23.37
CA THR A 456 7.13 19.68 -22.99
C THR A 456 7.27 18.27 -22.42
N VAL A 457 6.80 18.08 -21.18
CA VAL A 457 6.81 16.77 -20.48
C VAL A 457 5.48 16.05 -20.67
N THR A 458 5.53 14.82 -21.18
CA THR A 458 4.36 13.96 -21.40
C THR A 458 4.54 12.63 -20.68
N LYS A 459 3.55 12.22 -19.87
CA LYS A 459 3.51 10.88 -19.30
C LYS A 459 3.08 9.88 -20.36
N LEU A 460 3.88 8.87 -20.62
CA LEU A 460 3.54 7.80 -21.56
C LEU A 460 2.75 6.69 -20.86
N THR A 461 3.26 6.18 -19.73
CA THR A 461 2.57 5.14 -18.95
C THR A 461 3.05 5.06 -17.50
N ASP A 462 2.14 4.75 -16.59
CA ASP A 462 2.38 4.44 -15.17
C ASP A 462 1.76 3.09 -14.74
N GLU A 463 1.20 2.35 -15.70
CA GLU A 463 0.51 1.08 -15.48
C GLU A 463 0.76 0.06 -16.59
N THR A 464 0.68 -1.22 -16.26
CA THR A 464 0.73 -2.36 -17.17
C THR A 464 -0.35 -3.37 -16.81
N ASN A 465 -0.41 -4.50 -17.52
CA ASN A 465 -1.40 -5.54 -17.25
C ASN A 465 -1.26 -6.14 -15.84
N ARG A 466 -2.40 -6.33 -15.15
CA ARG A 466 -2.46 -6.93 -13.82
C ARG A 466 -2.43 -8.47 -13.87
N SER A 467 -1.72 -9.09 -12.93
CA SER A 467 -1.82 -10.53 -12.72
C SER A 467 -3.06 -10.89 -11.89
N TRP A 468 -3.89 -11.79 -12.42
CA TRP A 468 -5.15 -12.22 -11.77
C TRP A 468 -4.97 -12.83 -10.37
N PHE A 469 -3.86 -13.52 -10.14
CA PHE A 469 -3.57 -14.21 -8.88
C PHE A 469 -2.66 -13.42 -7.94
N SER A 470 -2.27 -12.20 -8.29
CA SER A 470 -1.41 -11.39 -7.43
C SER A 470 -2.20 -10.78 -6.27
N VAL A 471 -1.68 -10.95 -5.05
CA VAL A 471 -2.26 -10.36 -3.82
C VAL A 471 -2.02 -8.85 -3.81
N VAL A 472 -0.84 -8.43 -4.26
CA VAL A 472 -0.48 -7.01 -4.46
C VAL A 472 -0.85 -6.60 -5.88
N ASP A 473 -1.36 -5.38 -6.02
CA ASP A 473 -1.61 -4.84 -7.35
C ASP A 473 -0.25 -4.62 -8.04
N ASP A 474 0.04 -5.44 -9.04
CA ASP A 474 1.27 -5.46 -9.82
C ASP A 474 1.11 -4.73 -11.17
N SER A 475 -0.03 -4.07 -11.40
CA SER A 475 -0.23 -3.22 -12.58
C SER A 475 0.55 -1.92 -12.51
N ARG A 476 0.70 -1.34 -11.30
CA ARG A 476 1.39 -0.07 -11.10
C ARG A 476 2.90 -0.23 -11.21
N LEU A 477 3.53 0.66 -11.98
CA LEU A 477 4.98 0.71 -12.12
C LEU A 477 5.62 1.29 -10.84
N ARG A 478 6.62 0.60 -10.30
CA ARG A 478 7.31 0.92 -9.04
C ARG A 478 8.71 1.43 -9.26
N LEU A 479 9.50 0.73 -10.07
CA LEU A 479 10.89 1.09 -10.31
C LEU A 479 11.22 0.86 -11.78
N ALA A 480 10.65 1.70 -12.65
CA ALA A 480 11.06 1.78 -14.05
C ALA A 480 12.51 2.26 -14.08
N ASP A 481 13.42 1.48 -14.66
CA ASP A 481 14.86 1.58 -14.45
C ASP A 481 15.56 2.05 -15.73
N ASP A 482 15.71 1.20 -16.74
CA ASP A 482 16.37 1.55 -18.01
C ASP A 482 15.45 1.40 -19.24
N VAL A 483 15.74 2.09 -20.34
CA VAL A 483 14.88 2.17 -21.53
C VAL A 483 15.67 2.22 -22.84
N ASP A 484 15.16 1.53 -23.86
CA ASP A 484 15.60 1.70 -25.25
C ASP A 484 14.42 1.54 -26.22
N VAL A 485 14.60 2.00 -27.46
CA VAL A 485 13.53 2.08 -28.46
C VAL A 485 13.83 1.13 -29.61
N ALA A 486 12.89 0.23 -29.92
CA ALA A 486 13.02 -0.66 -31.06
C ALA A 486 12.88 0.09 -32.40
N PRO A 487 13.39 -0.46 -33.52
CA PRO A 487 13.35 0.21 -34.83
C PRO A 487 11.92 0.50 -35.34
N ASP A 488 10.93 -0.26 -34.87
CA ASP A 488 9.52 -0.09 -35.23
C ASP A 488 8.77 0.94 -34.34
N GLY A 489 9.48 1.57 -33.41
CA GLY A 489 8.96 2.60 -32.50
C GLY A 489 8.36 2.06 -31.20
N ARG A 490 8.34 0.74 -30.96
CA ARG A 490 8.00 0.20 -29.64
C ARG A 490 9.09 0.56 -28.63
N ILE A 491 8.67 0.93 -27.42
CA ILE A 491 9.59 1.31 -26.34
C ILE A 491 9.66 0.14 -25.35
N TYR A 492 10.87 -0.36 -25.13
CA TYR A 492 11.14 -1.43 -24.18
C TYR A 492 11.89 -0.85 -23.00
N PHE A 493 11.41 -1.11 -21.79
CA PHE A 493 12.05 -0.63 -20.58
C PHE A 493 11.99 -1.68 -19.48
N SER A 494 12.98 -1.67 -18.61
CA SER A 494 13.04 -2.53 -17.45
C SER A 494 12.29 -1.92 -16.28
N GLU A 495 11.62 -2.79 -15.53
CA GLU A 495 11.20 -2.49 -14.17
C GLU A 495 11.99 -3.41 -13.24
N ALA A 496 12.89 -2.83 -12.45
CA ALA A 496 13.81 -3.57 -11.61
C ALA A 496 13.07 -4.44 -10.59
N THR A 497 12.01 -3.92 -9.96
CA THR A 497 11.19 -4.70 -9.03
C THR A 497 9.79 -4.12 -8.91
N ILE A 498 8.79 -4.99 -8.78
CA ILE A 498 7.38 -4.61 -8.52
C ILE A 498 7.09 -4.37 -7.02
N ARG A 499 8.08 -4.54 -6.14
CA ARG A 499 7.86 -4.58 -4.68
C ARG A 499 8.36 -3.35 -3.93
N TYR A 500 9.49 -2.81 -4.36
CA TYR A 500 10.22 -1.77 -3.66
C TYR A 500 10.38 -0.55 -4.56
N GLU A 501 10.59 0.60 -3.93
CA GLU A 501 11.00 1.82 -4.61
C GLU A 501 12.53 1.93 -4.57
N GLN A 502 13.08 2.91 -5.27
CA GLN A 502 14.53 3.05 -5.43
C GLN A 502 15.26 3.12 -4.09
N GLU A 503 14.72 3.78 -3.08
CA GLU A 503 15.34 3.92 -1.75
C GLU A 503 15.50 2.57 -1.02
N ASP A 504 14.66 1.59 -1.36
CA ASP A 504 14.60 0.27 -0.76
C ASP A 504 15.34 -0.79 -1.59
N TRP A 505 16.14 -0.41 -2.60
CA TRP A 505 16.89 -1.32 -3.49
C TRP A 505 17.72 -2.36 -2.72
N ALA A 506 18.29 -1.94 -1.60
CA ALA A 506 19.03 -2.75 -0.64
C ALA A 506 18.23 -3.95 -0.11
N THR A 507 16.93 -3.75 0.12
CA THR A 507 16.01 -4.80 0.56
C THR A 507 15.75 -5.80 -0.56
N ASP A 508 15.63 -5.33 -1.81
CA ASP A 508 15.51 -6.21 -2.97
C ASP A 508 16.78 -7.04 -3.18
N ALA A 509 17.96 -6.42 -3.07
CA ALA A 509 19.25 -7.11 -3.11
C ALA A 509 19.34 -8.21 -2.06
N LEU A 510 18.91 -7.92 -0.84
CA LEU A 510 18.85 -8.89 0.26
C LEU A 510 17.84 -10.01 -0.01
N GLU A 511 16.75 -9.76 -0.74
CA GLU A 511 15.81 -10.80 -1.11
C GLU A 511 16.27 -11.64 -2.29
N SER A 512 16.90 -11.00 -3.29
CA SER A 512 17.36 -11.57 -4.57
C SER A 512 16.29 -12.44 -5.24
N ARG A 513 15.06 -11.94 -5.24
CA ARG A 513 13.88 -12.67 -5.73
C ARG A 513 13.51 -12.17 -7.12
N ALA A 514 12.89 -13.05 -7.88
CA ALA A 514 12.46 -12.77 -9.26
C ALA A 514 11.20 -11.89 -9.29
N SER A 515 11.34 -10.59 -9.00
CA SER A 515 10.27 -9.58 -8.98
C SER A 515 10.39 -8.50 -10.04
N GLY A 516 11.46 -8.49 -10.83
CA GLY A 516 11.63 -7.58 -11.97
C GLY A 516 10.92 -8.07 -13.23
N ARG A 517 10.82 -7.19 -14.22
CA ARG A 517 10.25 -7.50 -15.54
C ARG A 517 10.73 -6.54 -16.63
N ILE A 518 10.60 -6.96 -17.89
CA ILE A 518 10.67 -6.06 -19.05
C ILE A 518 9.25 -5.72 -19.50
N ILE A 519 9.04 -4.46 -19.84
CA ILE A 519 7.76 -3.88 -20.23
C ILE A 519 7.88 -3.30 -21.64
N CYS A 520 6.84 -3.48 -22.43
CA CYS A 520 6.70 -2.90 -23.74
C CYS A 520 5.59 -1.86 -23.72
N TYR A 521 5.88 -0.66 -24.23
CA TYR A 521 4.90 0.37 -24.54
C TYR A 521 4.85 0.59 -26.06
N ASP A 522 3.66 0.56 -26.64
CA ASP A 522 3.47 0.88 -28.07
C ASP A 522 2.84 2.27 -28.21
N PRO A 523 3.62 3.29 -28.64
CA PRO A 523 3.13 4.66 -28.80
C PRO A 523 1.96 4.80 -29.79
N ARG A 524 1.80 3.87 -30.74
CA ARG A 524 0.74 3.92 -31.76
C ARG A 524 -0.62 3.55 -31.18
N THR A 525 -0.63 2.70 -30.15
CA THR A 525 -1.86 2.22 -29.52
C THR A 525 -2.08 2.78 -28.11
N GLY A 526 -1.05 3.37 -27.51
CA GLY A 526 -1.05 3.81 -26.12
C GLY A 526 -1.13 2.67 -25.11
N LYS A 527 -0.85 1.42 -25.54
CA LYS A 527 -0.94 0.24 -24.67
C LYS A 527 0.42 -0.13 -24.08
N THR A 528 0.39 -0.56 -22.83
CA THR A 528 1.54 -1.09 -22.09
C THR A 528 1.25 -2.52 -21.65
N HIS A 529 2.21 -3.42 -21.83
CA HIS A 529 2.12 -4.79 -21.31
C HIS A 529 3.49 -5.31 -20.86
N THR A 530 3.47 -6.28 -19.96
CA THR A 530 4.64 -7.00 -19.48
C THR A 530 5.10 -7.99 -20.55
N GLU A 531 6.31 -7.81 -21.08
CA GLU A 531 6.90 -8.68 -22.10
C GLU A 531 7.61 -9.88 -21.46
N ILE A 532 8.43 -9.64 -20.44
CA ILE A 532 9.21 -10.68 -19.76
C ILE A 532 9.00 -10.54 -18.24
N PRO A 533 8.23 -11.43 -17.59
CA PRO A 533 8.04 -11.38 -16.15
C PRO A 533 9.12 -12.17 -15.39
N LYS A 534 9.20 -11.96 -14.06
CA LYS A 534 9.99 -12.78 -13.11
C LYS A 534 11.50 -12.77 -13.39
N LEU A 535 12.04 -11.59 -13.64
CA LEU A 535 13.48 -11.36 -13.72
C LEU A 535 14.04 -11.01 -12.34
N VAL A 536 15.32 -11.30 -12.10
CA VAL A 536 15.97 -10.97 -10.83
C VAL A 536 16.66 -9.62 -10.95
N PHE A 537 15.91 -8.57 -10.61
CA PHE A 537 16.32 -7.16 -10.74
C PHE A 537 16.70 -6.82 -12.18
N ALA A 538 15.67 -6.59 -13.01
CA ALA A 538 15.85 -6.24 -14.42
C ALA A 538 16.40 -4.83 -14.53
N ASN A 539 17.54 -4.68 -15.21
CA ASN A 539 18.21 -3.40 -15.33
C ASN A 539 18.51 -3.12 -16.82
N GLY A 540 19.73 -2.75 -17.18
CA GLY A 540 20.10 -2.15 -18.45
C GLY A 540 19.49 -2.82 -19.67
N VAL A 541 18.86 -2.05 -20.56
CA VAL A 541 18.20 -2.52 -21.79
C VAL A 541 18.88 -1.87 -22.99
N ALA A 542 19.40 -2.68 -23.91
CA ALA A 542 20.06 -2.16 -25.11
C ALA A 542 19.64 -2.93 -26.36
N MET A 543 19.17 -2.22 -27.38
CA MET A 543 18.83 -2.80 -28.68
C MET A 543 20.08 -3.35 -29.37
N CYS A 544 19.96 -4.58 -29.89
CA CYS A 544 21.01 -5.21 -30.66
C CYS A 544 21.06 -4.66 -32.09
N ALA A 545 22.18 -4.84 -32.78
CA ALA A 545 22.38 -4.40 -34.16
C ALA A 545 21.44 -5.10 -35.17
N ASP A 546 20.86 -6.25 -34.81
CA ASP A 546 19.93 -6.99 -35.68
C ASP A 546 18.54 -6.33 -35.81
N GLY A 547 18.21 -5.36 -34.94
CA GLY A 547 16.91 -4.69 -34.93
C GLY A 547 15.72 -5.59 -34.57
N GLN A 548 15.96 -6.82 -34.12
CA GLN A 548 14.93 -7.83 -33.79
C GLN A 548 15.05 -8.32 -32.34
N SER A 549 16.09 -7.89 -31.63
CA SER A 549 16.38 -8.28 -30.25
C SER A 549 16.99 -7.16 -29.43
N PHE A 550 16.95 -7.30 -28.12
CA PHE A 550 17.67 -6.46 -27.17
C PHE A 550 18.35 -7.31 -26.11
N MET A 551 19.42 -6.79 -25.53
CA MET A 551 20.05 -7.33 -24.33
C MET A 551 19.43 -6.68 -23.09
N PHE A 552 19.35 -7.45 -22.02
CA PHE A 552 19.01 -6.94 -20.71
C PHE A 552 19.88 -7.53 -19.60
N ALA A 553 20.15 -6.72 -18.58
CA ALA A 553 20.88 -7.13 -17.38
C ALA A 553 19.93 -7.68 -16.29
N GLU A 554 20.40 -8.68 -15.55
CA GLU A 554 19.81 -9.11 -14.28
C GLU A 554 20.85 -8.91 -13.17
N SER A 555 20.73 -7.82 -12.41
CA SER A 555 21.79 -7.36 -11.51
C SER A 555 22.17 -8.43 -10.49
N TRP A 556 21.22 -8.95 -9.71
CA TRP A 556 21.56 -9.90 -8.63
C TRP A 556 21.99 -11.28 -9.10
N THR A 557 21.72 -11.65 -10.36
CA THR A 557 22.24 -12.90 -10.94
C THR A 557 23.59 -12.72 -11.64
N CYS A 558 24.11 -11.50 -11.69
CA CYS A 558 25.40 -11.15 -12.28
C CYS A 558 25.50 -11.59 -13.73
N SER A 559 24.48 -11.29 -14.53
CA SER A 559 24.33 -11.89 -15.85
C SER A 559 23.58 -11.02 -16.86
N ILE A 560 23.80 -11.31 -18.15
CA ILE A 560 23.19 -10.62 -19.29
C ILE A 560 22.50 -11.65 -20.17
N SER A 561 21.29 -11.32 -20.61
CA SER A 561 20.50 -12.15 -21.50
C SER A 561 20.06 -11.34 -22.71
N ARG A 562 19.81 -12.01 -23.84
CA ARG A 562 19.25 -11.44 -25.07
C ARG A 562 17.84 -11.96 -25.26
N TYR A 563 16.90 -11.06 -25.53
CA TYR A 563 15.52 -11.39 -25.88
C TYR A 563 15.23 -10.99 -27.31
N TYR A 564 14.60 -11.90 -28.06
CA TYR A 564 14.17 -11.65 -29.43
C TYR A 564 12.69 -11.29 -29.43
N PHE A 565 12.36 -10.02 -29.70
CA PHE A 565 10.97 -9.55 -29.78
C PHE A 565 10.36 -9.70 -31.18
N ASP A 566 11.21 -9.94 -32.19
CA ASP A 566 10.81 -10.21 -33.56
C ASP A 566 11.71 -11.29 -34.23
N GLY A 567 11.40 -11.62 -35.48
CA GLY A 567 12.18 -12.58 -36.27
C GLY A 567 11.91 -14.05 -35.95
N PRO A 568 12.71 -14.99 -36.50
CA PRO A 568 12.49 -16.43 -36.36
C PRO A 568 12.68 -16.95 -34.93
N LYS A 569 13.41 -16.21 -34.08
CA LYS A 569 13.65 -16.55 -32.67
C LYS A 569 12.70 -15.85 -31.70
N LYS A 570 11.64 -15.19 -32.20
CA LYS A 570 10.70 -14.40 -31.38
C LYS A 570 10.24 -15.14 -30.13
N GLY A 571 10.28 -14.45 -28.99
CA GLY A 571 9.90 -14.96 -27.67
C GLY A 571 11.00 -15.73 -26.94
N LYS A 572 12.16 -15.97 -27.56
CA LYS A 572 13.27 -16.70 -26.94
C LYS A 572 14.15 -15.77 -26.11
N VAL A 573 14.57 -16.24 -24.94
CA VAL A 573 15.63 -15.63 -24.12
C VAL A 573 16.88 -16.51 -24.23
N GLU A 574 18.02 -15.92 -24.57
CA GLU A 574 19.34 -16.59 -24.63
C GLU A 574 20.30 -15.92 -23.64
N LYS A 575 21.06 -16.71 -22.87
CA LYS A 575 22.07 -16.16 -21.96
C LYS A 575 23.30 -15.74 -22.77
N VAL A 576 23.72 -14.49 -22.65
CA VAL A 576 24.92 -13.96 -23.33
C VAL A 576 26.12 -14.05 -22.41
N ILE A 577 25.99 -13.51 -21.19
CA ILE A 577 27.00 -13.63 -20.13
C ILE A 577 26.32 -14.22 -18.91
N SER A 578 26.83 -15.33 -18.40
CA SER A 578 26.24 -16.06 -17.27
C SER A 578 26.89 -15.75 -15.92
N ASN A 579 28.05 -15.09 -15.91
CA ASN A 579 28.84 -14.88 -14.71
C ASN A 579 29.75 -13.64 -14.83
N LEU A 580 29.36 -12.56 -14.14
CA LEU A 580 30.13 -11.32 -14.03
C LEU A 580 30.82 -11.22 -12.65
N PRO A 581 31.94 -10.47 -12.55
CA PRO A 581 32.62 -10.19 -11.28
C PRO A 581 31.86 -9.15 -10.41
N GLY A 582 30.91 -8.43 -11.01
CA GLY A 582 30.04 -7.46 -10.34
C GLY A 582 28.59 -7.59 -10.76
N TYR A 583 27.75 -6.74 -10.18
CA TYR A 583 26.31 -6.66 -10.46
C TYR A 583 26.09 -5.72 -11.64
N PRO A 584 25.59 -6.22 -12.80
CA PRO A 584 25.38 -5.40 -14.00
C PRO A 584 24.26 -4.38 -13.82
N ASP A 585 24.43 -3.25 -14.50
CA ASP A 585 23.50 -2.12 -14.54
C ASP A 585 23.22 -1.77 -16.02
N ASN A 586 23.29 -0.50 -16.44
CA ASN A 586 23.04 -0.08 -17.83
C ASN A 586 23.99 -0.75 -18.85
N ILE A 587 23.43 -1.05 -20.03
CA ILE A 587 24.13 -1.59 -21.21
C ILE A 587 24.03 -0.55 -22.33
N ASN A 588 25.14 -0.25 -23.00
CA ASN A 588 25.16 0.77 -24.05
C ASN A 588 26.05 0.38 -25.23
N ARG A 589 25.72 0.86 -26.42
CA ARG A 589 26.51 0.56 -27.63
C ARG A 589 27.82 1.35 -27.68
N SER A 590 28.83 0.76 -28.31
CA SER A 590 30.14 1.38 -28.56
C SER A 590 30.37 1.68 -30.04
N SER A 591 31.38 2.51 -30.36
CA SER A 591 31.60 2.95 -31.74
C SER A 591 32.04 1.86 -32.72
N ASP A 592 32.60 0.77 -32.20
CA ASP A 592 33.11 -0.39 -32.94
C ASP A 592 32.07 -1.53 -33.09
N GLY A 593 30.79 -1.25 -32.79
CA GLY A 593 29.70 -2.23 -32.94
C GLY A 593 29.60 -3.25 -31.80
N ASN A 594 30.29 -3.00 -30.68
CA ASN A 594 30.22 -3.80 -29.46
C ASN A 594 29.36 -3.08 -28.39
N TYR A 595 29.42 -3.55 -27.15
CA TYR A 595 28.62 -3.02 -26.04
C TYR A 595 29.50 -2.74 -24.81
N TRP A 596 29.18 -1.66 -24.13
CA TRP A 596 29.65 -1.31 -22.79
C TRP A 596 28.62 -1.75 -21.75
N LEU A 597 29.12 -2.09 -20.55
CA LEU A 597 28.33 -2.52 -19.41
C LEU A 597 28.85 -1.88 -18.13
N ALA A 598 27.95 -1.37 -17.30
CA ALA A 598 28.28 -0.84 -15.98
C ALA A 598 28.17 -1.94 -14.95
N LEU A 599 29.08 -1.93 -13.99
CA LEU A 599 28.98 -2.76 -12.80
C LEU A 599 28.79 -1.84 -11.59
N LEU A 600 27.55 -1.76 -11.10
CA LEU A 600 27.16 -0.88 -9.98
C LEU A 600 27.88 -1.25 -8.68
N GLY A 601 28.28 -2.50 -8.54
CA GLY A 601 29.06 -2.95 -7.39
C GLY A 601 29.74 -4.29 -7.66
N MET A 602 30.77 -4.57 -6.87
CA MET A 602 31.55 -5.80 -6.98
C MET A 602 31.01 -6.89 -6.06
N ARG A 603 31.13 -8.13 -6.52
CA ARG A 603 30.78 -9.30 -5.71
C ARG A 603 31.79 -9.48 -4.59
N GLY A 604 31.28 -9.89 -3.43
CA GLY A 604 32.09 -10.24 -2.27
C GLY A 604 31.78 -11.68 -1.83
N PRO A 605 32.77 -12.46 -1.39
CA PRO A 605 32.58 -13.85 -0.98
C PRO A 605 31.58 -13.99 0.20
N ALA A 606 31.53 -12.99 1.09
CA ALA A 606 30.59 -12.97 2.21
C ALA A 606 29.13 -12.86 1.74
N LEU A 607 28.85 -11.97 0.77
CA LEU A 607 27.51 -11.81 0.22
C LEU A 607 27.10 -13.02 -0.62
N ASP A 608 27.99 -13.54 -1.48
CA ASP A 608 27.76 -14.75 -2.27
C ASP A 608 27.39 -15.97 -1.39
N LEU A 609 28.06 -16.13 -0.24
CA LEU A 609 27.70 -17.16 0.73
C LEU A 609 26.33 -16.88 1.37
N ALA A 610 26.05 -15.64 1.76
CA ALA A 610 24.78 -15.25 2.35
C ALA A 610 23.59 -15.44 1.39
N LEU A 611 23.78 -15.29 0.07
CA LEU A 611 22.79 -15.57 -0.97
C LEU A 611 22.31 -17.04 -0.94
N ARG A 612 23.18 -17.98 -0.57
CA ARG A 612 22.82 -19.40 -0.38
C ARG A 612 22.13 -19.67 0.96
N MET A 613 22.05 -18.68 1.85
CA MET A 613 21.52 -18.83 3.21
C MET A 613 20.30 -17.92 3.48
N PRO A 614 19.12 -18.18 2.88
CA PRO A 614 17.90 -17.39 3.11
C PRO A 614 17.56 -17.16 4.58
N GLY A 615 17.74 -18.18 5.42
CA GLY A 615 17.49 -18.09 6.85
C GLY A 615 18.43 -17.14 7.60
N PHE A 616 19.68 -16.98 7.13
CA PHE A 616 20.63 -16.01 7.66
C PHE A 616 20.21 -14.59 7.27
N ARG A 617 19.96 -14.33 5.98
CA ARG A 617 19.49 -13.01 5.50
C ARG A 617 18.17 -12.60 6.15
N LYS A 618 17.25 -13.54 6.37
CA LYS A 618 16.00 -13.30 7.10
C LYS A 618 16.23 -12.93 8.58
N ARG A 619 17.27 -13.44 9.24
CA ARG A 619 17.64 -13.01 10.60
C ARG A 619 18.34 -11.65 10.59
N MET A 620 19.20 -11.41 9.61
CA MET A 620 19.89 -10.14 9.41
C MET A 620 18.87 -8.99 9.28
N ALA A 621 17.91 -9.11 8.35
CA ALA A 621 16.83 -8.14 8.16
C ALA A 621 15.96 -7.89 9.41
N ARG A 622 15.94 -8.83 10.36
CA ARG A 622 15.11 -8.75 11.58
C ARG A 622 15.84 -8.17 12.79
N ARG A 623 17.18 -8.22 12.81
CA ARG A 623 17.98 -7.97 14.02
C ARG A 623 19.07 -6.93 13.82
N VAL A 624 19.44 -6.66 12.59
CA VAL A 624 20.54 -5.76 12.21
C VAL A 624 19.94 -4.57 11.48
N ALA A 625 20.45 -3.37 11.78
CA ALA A 625 20.03 -2.16 11.11
C ALA A 625 20.41 -2.22 9.62
N PRO A 626 19.60 -1.64 8.70
CA PRO A 626 19.81 -1.76 7.27
C PRO A 626 21.19 -1.30 6.78
N ASP A 627 21.81 -0.31 7.42
CA ASP A 627 23.14 0.22 7.11
C ASP A 627 24.30 -0.76 7.43
N GLN A 628 24.02 -1.80 8.21
CA GLN A 628 25.00 -2.80 8.65
C GLN A 628 24.80 -4.18 7.99
N TRP A 629 23.96 -4.27 6.97
CA TRP A 629 23.78 -5.53 6.23
C TRP A 629 24.98 -5.83 5.33
N LEU A 630 25.11 -7.10 4.93
CA LEU A 630 26.01 -7.46 3.84
C LEU A 630 25.45 -6.87 2.53
N TYR A 631 26.25 -6.07 1.84
CA TYR A 631 25.89 -5.42 0.57
C TYR A 631 26.93 -5.65 -0.52
N PRO A 632 26.54 -5.44 -1.80
CA PRO A 632 27.49 -5.25 -2.89
C PRO A 632 28.58 -4.26 -2.51
N ASN A 633 29.82 -4.51 -2.94
CA ASN A 633 30.88 -3.52 -2.76
C ASN A 633 30.69 -2.38 -3.77
N ILE A 634 30.10 -1.28 -3.31
CA ILE A 634 29.82 -0.09 -4.11
C ILE A 634 30.97 0.93 -4.14
N ASN A 635 32.08 0.65 -3.44
CA ASN A 635 33.24 1.56 -3.37
C ASN A 635 34.23 1.37 -4.55
N THR A 636 33.86 0.58 -5.55
CA THR A 636 34.71 0.29 -6.71
C THR A 636 33.87 0.44 -7.97
N GLY A 637 34.27 1.35 -8.86
CA GLY A 637 33.64 1.52 -10.17
C GLY A 637 34.27 0.59 -11.20
N CYS A 638 33.46 -0.04 -12.05
CA CYS A 638 33.97 -0.77 -13.20
C CYS A 638 33.03 -0.68 -14.40
N VAL A 639 33.63 -0.55 -15.58
CA VAL A 639 32.95 -0.64 -16.87
C VAL A 639 33.63 -1.72 -17.69
N VAL A 640 32.84 -2.56 -18.35
CA VAL A 640 33.33 -3.68 -19.16
C VAL A 640 32.84 -3.54 -20.59
N LYS A 641 33.72 -3.83 -21.56
CA LYS A 641 33.36 -3.93 -22.98
C LYS A 641 33.22 -5.38 -23.39
N PHE A 642 32.16 -5.71 -24.13
CA PHE A 642 31.92 -7.07 -24.61
C PHE A 642 31.25 -7.08 -25.99
N ASN A 643 31.40 -8.18 -26.72
CA ASN A 643 30.79 -8.37 -28.03
C ASN A 643 29.43 -9.09 -27.98
N GLU A 644 28.75 -9.24 -29.11
CA GLU A 644 27.45 -9.93 -29.18
C GLU A 644 27.43 -11.37 -28.67
N LYS A 645 28.59 -12.05 -28.63
CA LYS A 645 28.73 -13.42 -28.12
C LYS A 645 28.98 -13.47 -26.61
N GLY A 646 29.17 -12.32 -25.96
CA GLY A 646 29.51 -12.24 -24.53
C GLY A 646 31.01 -12.37 -24.23
N GLU A 647 31.88 -12.26 -25.24
CA GLU A 647 33.32 -12.25 -25.03
C GLU A 647 33.75 -10.86 -24.55
N ILE A 648 34.52 -10.81 -23.47
CA ILE A 648 35.02 -9.56 -22.89
C ILE A 648 36.23 -9.06 -23.69
N LEU A 649 36.19 -7.79 -24.08
CA LEU A 649 37.18 -7.17 -24.95
C LEU A 649 38.08 -6.18 -24.20
N ASP A 650 37.52 -5.40 -23.28
CA ASP A 650 38.26 -4.45 -22.44
C ASP A 650 37.54 -4.27 -21.10
N ASN A 651 38.26 -3.76 -20.09
CA ASN A 651 37.70 -3.40 -18.80
C ASN A 651 38.40 -2.16 -18.22
N LEU A 652 37.64 -1.35 -17.50
CA LEU A 652 38.08 -0.08 -16.91
C LEU A 652 37.66 -0.04 -15.45
N TRP A 653 38.62 0.13 -14.55
CA TRP A 653 38.39 0.11 -13.10
C TRP A 653 38.76 1.44 -12.43
N ASP A 654 38.00 1.82 -11.39
CA ASP A 654 38.34 2.84 -10.38
C ASP A 654 38.52 2.13 -9.03
N LEU A 655 39.77 1.80 -8.67
CA LEU A 655 40.08 1.14 -7.39
C LEU A 655 40.18 2.15 -6.24
N GLY A 656 40.37 3.43 -6.56
CA GLY A 656 40.44 4.50 -5.57
C GLY A 656 39.08 4.82 -4.96
N GLY A 657 37.99 4.62 -5.70
CA GLY A 657 36.61 4.84 -5.23
C GLY A 657 36.31 6.29 -4.86
N LEU A 658 37.18 7.23 -5.26
CA LEU A 658 37.10 8.65 -4.91
C LEU A 658 36.39 9.46 -5.99
N ASN A 659 36.61 9.11 -7.26
CA ASN A 659 36.09 9.88 -8.38
C ASN A 659 34.72 9.36 -8.79
N HIS A 660 34.61 8.06 -9.09
CA HIS A 660 33.36 7.45 -9.55
C HIS A 660 33.16 6.07 -8.91
N PRO A 661 32.89 6.00 -7.59
CA PRO A 661 32.33 4.80 -6.98
C PRO A 661 30.95 4.53 -7.58
N MET A 662 30.49 3.28 -7.55
CA MET A 662 29.14 2.87 -7.98
C MET A 662 28.75 3.44 -9.37
N ILE A 663 29.42 2.97 -10.43
CA ILE A 663 29.08 3.37 -11.80
C ILE A 663 27.83 2.60 -12.22
N THR A 664 26.74 3.31 -12.50
CA THR A 664 25.47 2.71 -12.94
C THR A 664 25.26 2.86 -14.44
N SER A 665 25.92 3.83 -15.08
CA SER A 665 25.80 4.06 -16.52
C SER A 665 27.09 4.51 -17.19
N MET A 666 27.13 4.33 -18.51
CA MET A 666 28.17 4.88 -19.36
C MET A 666 27.64 5.14 -20.78
N ARG A 667 28.15 6.18 -21.44
CA ARG A 667 27.92 6.40 -22.87
C ARG A 667 29.21 6.77 -23.56
N GLU A 668 29.47 6.11 -24.68
CA GLU A 668 30.50 6.55 -25.60
C GLU A 668 29.95 7.71 -26.46
N HIS A 669 30.77 8.72 -26.73
CA HIS A 669 30.44 9.80 -27.66
C HIS A 669 31.73 10.51 -28.09
N ARG A 670 31.97 10.63 -29.39
CA ARG A 670 33.11 11.37 -29.98
C ARG A 670 34.47 11.03 -29.36
N GLY A 671 34.74 9.74 -29.17
CA GLY A 671 35.99 9.23 -28.59
C GLY A 671 36.13 9.43 -27.07
N TRP A 672 35.05 9.76 -26.38
CA TRP A 672 34.99 9.89 -24.92
C TRP A 672 33.98 8.91 -24.35
N LEU A 673 34.26 8.40 -23.15
CA LEU A 673 33.34 7.61 -22.34
C LEU A 673 32.86 8.47 -21.16
N TYR A 674 31.57 8.76 -21.12
CA TYR A 674 30.92 9.48 -20.04
C TYR A 674 30.39 8.48 -19.02
N LEU A 675 30.54 8.76 -17.73
CA LEU A 675 30.24 7.84 -16.62
C LEU A 675 29.22 8.49 -15.67
N GLY A 676 28.09 7.82 -15.45
CA GLY A 676 27.08 8.18 -14.46
C GLY A 676 27.12 7.26 -13.24
N GLY A 677 26.50 7.71 -12.15
CA GLY A 677 26.34 6.93 -10.94
C GLY A 677 25.31 7.54 -10.00
N VAL A 678 24.35 6.72 -9.57
CA VAL A 678 23.21 7.12 -8.73
C VAL A 678 23.59 7.74 -7.38
N SER A 679 24.78 7.44 -6.87
CA SER A 679 25.30 7.95 -5.59
C SER A 679 26.41 9.00 -5.77
N ASN A 680 26.64 9.45 -7.00
CA ASN A 680 27.67 10.44 -7.32
C ASN A 680 27.09 11.86 -7.36
N ASN A 681 27.95 12.86 -7.21
CA ASN A 681 27.59 14.28 -7.32
C ASN A 681 28.31 14.94 -8.51
N ARG A 682 28.64 14.14 -9.52
CA ARG A 682 29.50 14.51 -10.66
C ARG A 682 29.35 13.48 -11.79
N ILE A 683 29.74 13.86 -13.00
CA ILE A 683 29.85 12.96 -14.17
C ILE A 683 31.32 12.81 -14.53
N GLY A 684 31.72 11.58 -14.86
CA GLY A 684 33.08 11.26 -15.26
C GLY A 684 33.23 11.28 -16.76
N ARG A 685 34.38 11.71 -17.28
CA ARG A 685 34.70 11.69 -18.70
C ARG A 685 36.10 11.10 -18.91
N TYR A 686 36.19 10.02 -19.66
CA TYR A 686 37.43 9.28 -19.95
C TYR A 686 37.73 9.28 -21.45
N ARG A 687 38.97 9.58 -21.84
CA ARG A 687 39.38 9.54 -23.26
C ARG A 687 39.65 8.11 -23.68
N LEU A 688 38.96 7.65 -24.74
CA LEU A 688 39.20 6.35 -25.34
C LEU A 688 40.24 6.50 -26.47
N PRO A 689 41.41 5.84 -26.39
CA PRO A 689 42.48 6.00 -27.38
C PRO A 689 42.08 5.56 -28.79
N ASP A 690 41.30 4.47 -28.90
CA ASP A 690 40.99 3.79 -30.17
C ASP A 690 39.54 3.98 -30.62
N ALA A 691 38.79 4.89 -30.00
CA ALA A 691 37.39 5.15 -30.31
C ALA A 691 37.21 6.19 -31.43
N ASP A 692 36.12 6.07 -32.19
CA ASP A 692 35.84 6.98 -33.30
C ASP A 692 35.50 8.40 -32.78
N PRO A 693 36.30 9.43 -33.12
CA PRO A 693 36.10 10.79 -32.64
C PRO A 693 34.83 11.46 -33.20
N ASN A 694 34.22 10.90 -34.25
CA ASN A 694 33.01 11.44 -34.87
C ASN A 694 31.75 10.62 -34.53
N TRP A 695 31.89 9.57 -33.71
CA TRP A 695 30.77 8.68 -33.42
C TRP A 695 29.71 9.33 -32.52
N CYS A 696 28.45 9.19 -32.92
CA CYS A 696 27.27 9.57 -32.15
C CYS A 696 26.29 8.38 -32.12
N ALA A 697 25.86 7.97 -30.92
CA ALA A 697 24.94 6.85 -30.74
C ALA A 697 23.61 7.03 -31.49
N GLN A 698 23.09 8.27 -31.55
CA GLN A 698 21.86 8.57 -32.29
C GLN A 698 22.03 8.38 -33.80
N ASP A 699 23.14 8.86 -34.36
CA ASP A 699 23.38 8.73 -35.81
C ASP A 699 23.69 7.27 -36.19
N ALA A 700 24.43 6.56 -35.33
CA ALA A 700 24.70 5.15 -35.51
C ALA A 700 23.43 4.28 -35.51
N TYR A 701 22.41 4.67 -34.75
CA TYR A 701 21.17 3.90 -34.66
C TYR A 701 20.06 4.36 -35.62
N TRP A 702 19.77 5.66 -35.62
CA TRP A 702 18.66 6.24 -36.36
C TRP A 702 19.06 6.73 -37.76
N GLY A 703 20.36 6.78 -38.05
CA GLY A 703 20.91 7.48 -39.21
C GLY A 703 21.11 8.97 -38.97
N ALA A 704 21.84 9.61 -39.88
CA ALA A 704 22.04 11.06 -39.89
C ALA A 704 20.70 11.81 -40.00
N ARG A 705 20.62 13.04 -39.44
CA ARG A 705 19.47 13.93 -39.64
C ARG A 705 19.27 14.13 -41.15
N SER A 706 18.09 13.77 -41.65
CA SER A 706 17.64 14.01 -43.04
C SER A 706 17.35 15.48 -43.29
#